data_AF-A0A484M794-F1
#
_entry.id   AF-A0A484M794-F1
#
_cell.length_a   1.000
_cell.length_b   1.000
_cell.length_c   1.000
_cell.angle_alpha   90.00
_cell.angle_beta   90.00
_cell.angle_gamma   90.00
#
_symmetry.space_group_name_H-M   'P 1'
#
loop_
_entity.id
_entity.type
_entity.pdbx_description
1 polymer ?
#
loop_
_entity_poly.entity_id
_entity_poly.type
_entity_poly.pdbx_seq_one_letter_code
_entity_poly.pdbx_strand_id
1 'polypeptide(L)'
;MNPRKKGGICEWGRRAAGKCWPAALFLVAALSLVFAGSKTPVWRFASNNSPLRHGGVGGGGAAVLNVSSTTTALLEENVGQNISTASNKFGIAGPKNARNSTRRRSKLEILEAGLARSRALIMRGSNRTSKDEDDDDEFIPEGPMYRNASSFHRSYMEMEKKLKVYVYKEGEPPVFHFGPCKHTYAIEGYFIQAMDVSPFRTYDPDEAHLFFLPFSVTMLTEVVYIRDSHDWSLMKNAAFDYVNVVAGKHPFWNRSRGADHFMLACHDWGPEISFAVPNLHNNSIRALCNANTSERFDPERDVSIPEIHLPLGTTTGLLGGPPPSSRSVLVFYSGGLHGPIRPILMEHWGNNEDKDVQIHSYLPKGQSYYDMMRKSMYCICPSGYEVASPRMVEALYTGCVPVLIKEGYVVPFSDVLNVKTFAVILKTKDIPNLKKILSSIPEKKYLRMQKRGIMVRKHFEINNPPKRFDVFHMILHSIWLRRLNFRLRDNLDHDNLLKARDLDHVRCVKDSDGRVLVETVKVAKRWGEYFSELLNAGGDQRLVFDELGHPGASRVYCRRICLEEVVRALRVMRNGRAVGPDEIPVEFWKHAGRDAWVWLTKLFNVILRTAWMPDEWRESLLVPLFKGKGDIQSCENYRGIKLLSHTMKVWERVIEYRVRKECMLFADDIVLIDDTREGLNDKLESWRLALETKGFRISRNKTEYMEYRFSGRDTESEVEVKIDSHLVPKVDRFRYLGSVIQADGELDADVGHRVGVAWAKWRLASGVLCDLKISPRMKGKFYRSVVRPAMLYGAECWAVKKTHVRRLHAAEMRMLRWMCGKTRLDRISNEVIRRQVGMAPVEDKLREARLRWLGHVRRRDADAPVRRCERITVIGGSRGRGRPKKNWEEVIRQDLGLLDLTEDMALDRNFWRTRIRVAG
;
A
#
# COMPACT_ATOMS: atom_id res chain seq x y z
N MET A 1 -61.27 58.36 5.81
CA MET A 1 -61.67 56.95 6.02
C MET A 1 -61.15 56.09 4.87
N ASN A 2 -60.09 55.30 5.10
CA ASN A 2 -59.83 53.93 4.60
C ASN A 2 -58.36 53.54 4.95
N PRO A 3 -58.05 52.41 5.61
CA PRO A 3 -56.69 52.07 6.02
C PRO A 3 -56.07 50.98 5.13
N ARG A 4 -55.21 51.33 4.16
CA ARG A 4 -54.26 50.39 3.52
C ARG A 4 -53.04 51.13 2.96
N LYS A 5 -51.89 50.98 3.64
CA LYS A 5 -50.52 50.85 3.09
C LYS A 5 -49.49 50.96 4.23
N LYS A 6 -49.23 49.85 4.92
CA LYS A 6 -47.97 49.68 5.68
C LYS A 6 -46.87 49.36 4.65
N GLY A 7 -46.10 50.38 4.28
CA GLY A 7 -44.96 50.27 3.37
C GLY A 7 -43.74 49.70 4.09
N GLY A 8 -43.23 48.58 3.58
CA GLY A 8 -42.13 47.80 4.15
C GLY A 8 -40.80 48.56 4.16
N ILE A 9 -40.20 48.60 5.35
CA ILE A 9 -38.90 49.18 5.64
C ILE A 9 -37.90 48.05 5.95
N CYS A 10 -36.70 48.18 5.37
CA CYS A 10 -35.43 47.55 5.75
C CYS A 10 -35.30 46.02 5.64
N GLU A 11 -35.10 45.56 4.41
CA GLU A 11 -34.82 44.15 4.08
C GLU A 11 -33.43 43.96 3.44
N TRP A 12 -32.59 45.01 3.34
CA TRP A 12 -31.31 44.95 2.62
C TRP A 12 -30.13 44.50 3.48
N GLY A 13 -30.08 44.89 4.76
CA GLY A 13 -28.97 44.49 5.61
C GLY A 13 -28.98 43.02 6.05
N ARG A 14 -30.18 42.41 6.12
CA ARG A 14 -30.34 40.96 6.27
C ARG A 14 -29.82 40.16 5.05
N ARG A 15 -29.67 40.79 3.88
CA ARG A 15 -29.25 40.12 2.62
C ARG A 15 -27.76 39.76 2.57
N ALA A 16 -26.90 40.50 3.27
CA ALA A 16 -25.46 40.19 3.35
C ALA A 16 -25.13 39.26 4.54
N ALA A 17 -25.81 39.46 5.67
CA ALA A 17 -25.73 38.58 6.84
C ALA A 17 -26.22 37.14 6.57
N GLY A 18 -27.08 36.94 5.56
CA GLY A 18 -27.58 35.62 5.15
C GLY A 18 -26.66 34.82 4.21
N LYS A 19 -25.51 35.34 3.77
CA LYS A 19 -24.57 34.61 2.87
C LYS A 19 -23.12 34.56 3.36
N CYS A 20 -22.57 35.66 3.87
CA CYS A 20 -21.17 35.67 4.34
C CYS A 20 -21.03 35.15 5.76
N TRP A 21 -21.96 35.51 6.62
CA TRP A 21 -21.90 35.16 8.04
C TRP A 21 -22.37 33.74 8.37
N PRO A 22 -23.35 33.11 7.69
CA PRO A 22 -23.67 31.73 7.98
C PRO A 22 -22.55 30.82 7.52
N ALA A 23 -21.71 31.21 6.54
CA ALA A 23 -20.50 30.49 6.14
C ALA A 23 -19.36 30.69 7.15
N ALA A 24 -19.02 31.93 7.52
CA ALA A 24 -17.98 32.23 8.51
C ALA A 24 -18.31 31.67 9.91
N LEU A 25 -19.57 31.74 10.35
CA LEU A 25 -20.03 31.14 11.60
C LEU A 25 -20.49 29.70 11.47
N PHE A 26 -20.79 29.18 10.27
CA PHE A 26 -20.86 27.72 10.06
C PHE A 26 -19.55 27.09 10.47
N LEU A 27 -18.44 27.76 10.23
CA LEU A 27 -17.13 27.20 10.49
C LEU A 27 -16.86 27.20 12.00
N VAL A 28 -17.22 28.27 12.71
CA VAL A 28 -17.22 28.31 14.18
C VAL A 28 -18.20 27.31 14.82
N ALA A 29 -19.32 27.00 14.16
CA ALA A 29 -20.40 26.17 14.68
C ALA A 29 -20.34 24.67 14.29
N ALA A 30 -19.84 24.37 13.08
CA ALA A 30 -19.44 23.03 12.64
C ALA A 30 -18.25 22.54 13.47
N LEU A 31 -17.40 23.45 13.96
CA LEU A 31 -16.40 23.16 14.98
C LEU A 31 -16.98 22.75 16.35
N SER A 32 -18.29 22.88 16.61
CA SER A 32 -18.91 22.20 17.76
C SER A 32 -19.41 20.78 17.45
N LEU A 33 -19.61 20.43 16.18
CA LEU A 33 -20.09 19.12 15.73
C LEU A 33 -18.96 18.17 15.30
N VAL A 34 -17.77 18.70 14.96
CA VAL A 34 -16.60 17.93 14.53
C VAL A 34 -15.75 17.38 15.69
N PHE A 35 -15.97 17.82 16.94
CA PHE A 35 -15.20 17.34 18.11
C PHE A 35 -15.66 16.01 18.72
N ALA A 36 -16.03 15.05 17.88
CA ALA A 36 -15.72 13.66 18.16
C ALA A 36 -14.32 13.37 17.61
N GLY A 37 -13.30 13.72 18.39
CA GLY A 37 -11.99 13.06 18.40
C GLY A 37 -11.00 13.37 17.27
N SER A 38 -10.13 14.34 17.52
CA SER A 38 -8.67 14.22 17.34
C SER A 38 -7.97 15.52 17.72
N LYS A 39 -7.10 15.48 18.73
CA LYS A 39 -6.00 16.42 18.92
C LYS A 39 -4.73 15.78 18.35
N THR A 40 -3.84 16.58 17.80
CA THR A 40 -2.41 16.28 17.77
C THR A 40 -1.58 17.49 18.18
N PRO A 41 -0.37 17.27 18.75
CA PRO A 41 0.41 18.23 19.52
C PRO A 41 1.69 18.68 18.79
N VAL A 42 2.36 19.70 19.34
CA VAL A 42 3.74 20.10 19.00
C VAL A 42 4.62 20.06 20.27
N TRP A 43 5.92 19.92 20.06
CA TRP A 43 6.98 19.31 20.87
C TRP A 43 8.03 20.31 21.34
N ARG A 44 9.02 19.86 22.12
CA ARG A 44 10.48 20.01 21.82
C ARG A 44 11.40 19.26 22.79
N PHE A 45 12.63 19.05 22.31
CA PHE A 45 13.71 18.13 22.73
C PHE A 45 14.98 18.89 23.15
N ALA A 46 15.91 18.20 23.84
CA ALA A 46 17.39 18.12 23.62
C ALA A 46 18.05 17.50 24.88
N SER A 47 18.78 16.37 24.85
CA SER A 47 20.15 16.09 24.37
C SER A 47 21.23 16.94 25.08
N ASN A 48 22.26 16.41 25.76
CA ASN A 48 23.35 15.62 25.21
C ASN A 48 24.25 15.00 26.30
N ASN A 49 25.04 14.00 25.89
CA ASN A 49 26.19 13.44 26.57
C ASN A 49 27.32 14.48 26.84
N SER A 50 28.07 14.16 27.90
CA SER A 50 29.27 14.78 28.49
C SER A 50 30.46 14.97 27.52
N PRO A 51 31.52 15.76 27.85
CA PRO A 51 32.64 15.20 28.65
C PRO A 51 33.55 16.17 29.47
N LEU A 52 34.35 15.58 30.38
CA LEU A 52 35.71 15.96 30.88
C LEU A 52 35.96 17.00 32.02
N ARG A 53 36.50 16.44 33.13
CA ARG A 53 37.72 16.75 33.94
C ARG A 53 37.91 18.08 34.70
N HIS A 54 38.00 17.95 36.03
CA HIS A 54 39.06 18.34 37.00
C HIS A 54 38.40 18.29 38.41
N GLY A 55 38.95 17.83 39.54
CA GLY A 55 40.23 17.26 39.94
C GLY A 55 40.34 17.40 41.47
N GLY A 56 40.63 16.31 42.20
CA GLY A 56 41.11 16.28 43.60
C GLY A 56 40.13 16.73 44.71
N VAL A 57 40.20 16.33 45.98
CA VAL A 57 41.19 15.61 46.81
C VAL A 57 40.47 15.10 48.08
N GLY A 58 40.90 13.95 48.63
CA GLY A 58 40.79 13.53 50.05
C GLY A 58 39.50 12.76 50.41
N GLY A 59 39.49 11.49 50.84
CA GLY A 59 40.42 10.76 51.73
C GLY A 59 40.09 11.14 53.19
N GLY A 60 39.76 10.28 54.14
CA GLY A 60 39.65 8.83 54.25
C GLY A 60 39.25 8.48 55.70
N GLY A 61 39.06 7.18 55.99
CA GLY A 61 38.82 6.60 57.34
C GLY A 61 37.43 5.97 57.47
N ALA A 62 37.22 4.65 57.36
CA ALA A 62 37.63 3.56 58.27
C ALA A 62 37.22 3.88 59.73
N ALA A 63 36.51 3.06 60.50
CA ALA A 63 36.51 1.61 60.71
C ALA A 63 35.29 1.35 61.68
N VAL A 64 34.49 0.27 61.67
CA VAL A 64 34.75 -1.13 62.08
C VAL A 64 33.69 -1.58 63.12
N LEU A 65 33.16 -2.81 62.92
CA LEU A 65 32.43 -3.74 63.84
C LEU A 65 30.97 -3.39 64.24
N ASN A 66 29.99 -4.31 64.25
CA ASN A 66 30.02 -5.67 64.82
C ASN A 66 28.95 -6.65 64.25
N VAL A 67 29.34 -7.91 64.00
CA VAL A 67 28.75 -9.25 64.38
C VAL A 67 27.24 -9.56 64.21
N SER A 68 26.91 -10.56 63.37
CA SER A 68 26.33 -11.91 63.71
C SER A 68 25.80 -12.60 62.41
N SER A 69 26.46 -13.62 61.83
CA SER A 69 26.37 -15.08 62.10
C SER A 69 25.10 -15.82 61.61
N THR A 70 25.22 -16.47 60.42
CA THR A 70 25.01 -17.92 60.13
C THR A 70 23.57 -18.48 60.19
N THR A 71 23.04 -19.29 59.26
CA THR A 71 23.58 -20.55 58.69
C THR A 71 22.74 -21.00 57.48
N THR A 72 23.38 -21.66 56.53
CA THR A 72 22.85 -22.36 55.35
C THR A 72 22.51 -23.84 55.63
N ALA A 73 21.68 -24.39 54.73
CA ALA A 73 21.57 -25.79 54.29
C ALA A 73 20.51 -26.72 54.93
N LEU A 74 20.11 -27.70 54.10
CA LEU A 74 19.18 -28.84 54.26
C LEU A 74 17.81 -28.61 53.56
N LEU A 75 17.40 -29.30 52.48
CA LEU A 75 17.76 -30.62 51.92
C LEU A 75 17.53 -30.70 50.39
N GLU A 76 18.52 -31.20 49.67
CA GLU A 76 18.30 -32.14 48.56
C GLU A 76 18.40 -33.56 49.16
N GLU A 77 17.46 -34.45 48.86
CA GLU A 77 17.68 -35.90 48.99
C GLU A 77 17.08 -36.63 47.77
N ASN A 78 17.89 -37.55 47.24
CA ASN A 78 17.65 -38.39 46.08
C ASN A 78 16.39 -39.26 46.21
N VAL A 79 15.54 -39.28 45.17
CA VAL A 79 14.82 -40.51 44.80
C VAL A 79 14.72 -40.62 43.28
N GLY A 80 15.65 -41.38 42.70
CA GLY A 80 15.35 -42.14 41.49
C GLY A 80 14.81 -43.50 41.90
N GLN A 81 13.58 -43.83 41.51
CA GLN A 81 13.19 -45.09 40.86
C GLN A 81 11.67 -45.28 40.79
N ASN A 82 11.23 -45.72 39.62
CA ASN A 82 10.06 -46.55 39.34
C ASN A 82 8.65 -45.91 39.33
N ILE A 83 8.35 -45.43 38.12
CA ILE A 83 7.08 -45.66 37.40
C ILE A 83 6.53 -47.07 37.71
N SER A 84 5.38 -47.16 38.37
CA SER A 84 4.29 -48.13 38.10
C SER A 84 3.16 -48.01 39.12
N THR A 85 1.94 -48.36 38.68
CA THR A 85 0.67 -48.53 39.43
C THR A 85 -0.09 -47.22 39.70
N ALA A 86 -1.05 -46.81 38.86
CA ALA A 86 -2.39 -47.41 38.68
C ALA A 86 -3.09 -47.61 40.03
N SER A 87 -4.32 -47.17 40.31
CA SER A 87 -5.41 -46.65 39.49
C SER A 87 -6.62 -46.49 40.42
N ASN A 88 -7.53 -45.58 40.07
CA ASN A 88 -8.99 -45.65 40.29
C ASN A 88 -9.55 -45.86 41.71
N LYS A 89 -10.52 -45.03 42.10
CA LYS A 89 -11.97 -45.38 42.03
C LYS A 89 -12.91 -44.31 42.66
N PHE A 90 -13.87 -43.85 41.83
CA PHE A 90 -15.27 -43.39 42.08
C PHE A 90 -15.59 -42.21 43.04
N GLY A 91 -16.47 -41.23 42.76
CA GLY A 91 -17.31 -40.89 41.60
C GLY A 91 -18.33 -39.73 41.88
N ILE A 92 -18.85 -39.10 40.79
CA ILE A 92 -20.19 -38.46 40.56
C ILE A 92 -20.54 -37.13 41.34
N ALA A 93 -21.12 -36.02 40.84
CA ALA A 93 -21.37 -35.40 39.50
C ALA A 93 -21.94 -33.94 39.63
N GLY A 94 -21.57 -33.03 38.69
CA GLY A 94 -22.33 -31.90 38.04
C GLY A 94 -22.96 -30.73 38.85
N PRO A 95 -23.11 -29.48 38.31
CA PRO A 95 -23.45 -29.12 36.92
C PRO A 95 -22.51 -28.05 36.25
N LYS A 96 -22.08 -28.20 34.99
CA LYS A 96 -22.65 -27.83 33.65
C LYS A 96 -22.14 -26.51 33.02
N ASN A 97 -21.60 -26.69 31.81
CA ASN A 97 -21.57 -25.80 30.63
C ASN A 97 -20.56 -24.65 30.54
N ALA A 98 -19.34 -24.97 30.08
CA ALA A 98 -18.60 -24.13 29.15
C ALA A 98 -18.47 -24.87 27.81
N ARG A 99 -19.02 -24.30 26.74
CA ARG A 99 -18.97 -24.85 25.39
C ARG A 99 -17.51 -24.86 24.89
N ASN A 100 -16.96 -26.04 24.63
CA ASN A 100 -15.79 -26.20 23.76
C ASN A 100 -16.15 -25.73 22.35
N SER A 101 -15.63 -24.59 21.91
CA SER A 101 -15.60 -24.25 20.49
C SER A 101 -14.32 -24.82 19.87
N THR A 102 -14.43 -25.99 19.24
CA THR A 102 -13.42 -26.49 18.31
C THR A 102 -13.34 -25.49 17.14
N ARG A 103 -12.33 -24.61 17.13
CA ARG A 103 -12.07 -23.72 15.99
C ARG A 103 -11.81 -24.59 14.75
N ARG A 104 -12.77 -24.62 13.82
CA ARG A 104 -12.64 -25.32 12.53
C ARG A 104 -11.47 -24.70 11.77
N ARG A 105 -10.45 -25.50 11.45
CA ARG A 105 -9.28 -25.02 10.68
C ARG A 105 -9.72 -24.51 9.32
N SER A 106 -9.14 -23.40 8.90
CA SER A 106 -9.37 -22.84 7.57
C SER A 106 -8.79 -23.76 6.48
N LYS A 107 -9.33 -23.67 5.25
CA LYS A 107 -8.78 -24.41 4.09
C LYS A 107 -7.31 -24.06 3.83
N LEU A 108 -6.91 -22.81 4.03
CA LEU A 108 -5.51 -22.38 3.88
C LEU A 108 -4.61 -22.95 4.98
N GLU A 109 -5.07 -22.94 6.23
CA GLU A 109 -4.40 -23.63 7.36
C GLU A 109 -4.17 -25.12 7.07
N ILE A 110 -5.14 -25.81 6.45
CA ILE A 110 -5.02 -27.22 6.06
C ILE A 110 -3.98 -27.41 4.95
N LEU A 111 -4.04 -26.55 3.92
CA LEU A 111 -3.10 -26.56 2.80
C LEU A 111 -1.65 -26.30 3.26
N GLU A 112 -1.44 -25.28 4.09
CA GLU A 112 -0.13 -24.95 4.65
C GLU A 112 0.42 -26.05 5.56
N ALA A 113 -0.44 -26.73 6.32
CA ALA A 113 -0.04 -27.92 7.07
C ALA A 113 0.36 -29.08 6.13
N GLY A 114 -0.31 -29.20 4.97
CA GLY A 114 0.04 -30.14 3.91
C GLY A 114 1.44 -29.89 3.35
N LEU A 115 1.74 -28.63 3.01
CA LEU A 115 3.07 -28.21 2.54
C LEU A 115 4.16 -28.43 3.58
N ALA A 116 3.87 -28.17 4.86
CA ALA A 116 4.80 -28.47 5.95
C ALA A 116 5.13 -29.98 6.04
N ARG A 117 4.14 -30.86 5.84
CA ARG A 117 4.38 -32.30 5.77
C ARG A 117 5.23 -32.68 4.56
N SER A 118 4.98 -32.10 3.38
CA SER A 118 5.80 -32.35 2.19
C SER A 118 7.24 -31.89 2.39
N ARG A 119 7.49 -30.72 2.98
CA ARG A 119 8.84 -30.28 3.38
C ARG A 119 9.54 -31.31 4.28
N ALA A 120 8.84 -31.78 5.31
CA ALA A 120 9.39 -32.78 6.23
C ALA A 120 9.70 -34.12 5.55
N LEU A 121 8.87 -34.56 4.60
CA LEU A 121 9.10 -35.79 3.83
C LEU A 121 10.30 -35.67 2.89
N ILE A 122 10.46 -34.52 2.22
CA ILE A 122 11.61 -34.24 1.34
C ILE A 122 12.90 -34.21 2.17
N MET A 123 12.88 -33.58 3.35
CA MET A 123 14.03 -33.55 4.28
C MET A 123 14.39 -34.97 4.77
N ARG A 124 13.41 -35.77 5.20
CA ARG A 124 13.62 -37.14 5.70
C ARG A 124 14.06 -38.14 4.61
N GLY A 125 13.63 -37.93 3.38
CA GLY A 125 14.03 -38.75 2.22
C GLY A 125 15.53 -38.69 1.88
N SER A 126 16.29 -37.79 2.51
CA SER A 126 17.75 -37.70 2.35
C SER A 126 18.51 -38.84 3.07
N ASN A 127 17.84 -39.65 3.91
CA ASN A 127 18.46 -40.69 4.74
C ASN A 127 17.96 -42.13 4.50
N ARG A 128 17.21 -42.41 3.42
CA ARG A 128 16.70 -43.78 3.14
C ARG A 128 17.47 -44.46 2.00
N THR A 129 18.17 -45.54 2.34
CA THR A 129 18.52 -46.64 1.44
C THR A 129 17.41 -47.69 1.49
N SER A 130 17.16 -48.36 0.36
CA SER A 130 16.24 -49.48 0.12
C SER A 130 14.78 -49.15 -0.28
N LYS A 131 14.36 -49.92 -1.28
CA LYS A 131 13.11 -49.92 -2.05
C LYS A 131 11.91 -50.25 -1.15
N ASP A 132 10.87 -49.42 -1.19
CA ASP A 132 9.52 -49.82 -0.77
C ASP A 132 8.77 -50.29 -2.03
N GLU A 133 8.14 -51.47 -1.96
CA GLU A 133 7.64 -52.30 -3.06
C GLU A 133 6.25 -51.87 -3.62
N ASP A 134 5.91 -50.58 -3.61
CA ASP A 134 4.56 -50.10 -3.98
C ASP A 134 4.56 -48.94 -5.01
N ASP A 135 5.70 -48.62 -5.64
CA ASP A 135 5.78 -47.63 -6.73
C ASP A 135 5.72 -48.34 -8.10
N ASP A 136 4.52 -48.42 -8.67
CA ASP A 136 4.33 -48.63 -10.11
C ASP A 136 4.89 -47.39 -10.85
N ASP A 137 6.21 -47.31 -11.13
CA ASP A 137 6.73 -46.25 -12.03
C ASP A 137 8.15 -46.47 -12.63
N GLU A 138 8.23 -46.18 -13.93
CA GLU A 138 9.24 -46.59 -14.94
C GLU A 138 10.60 -45.85 -14.91
N PHE A 139 10.79 -44.80 -14.07
CA PHE A 139 12.05 -44.02 -14.03
C PHE A 139 12.40 -43.44 -12.65
N ILE A 140 13.55 -43.85 -12.12
CA ILE A 140 14.14 -43.34 -10.88
C ILE A 140 15.40 -42.52 -11.22
N PRO A 141 15.47 -41.22 -10.87
CA PRO A 141 16.66 -40.41 -11.02
C PRO A 141 17.84 -41.01 -10.26
N GLU A 142 18.94 -41.28 -10.95
CA GLU A 142 20.16 -41.83 -10.36
C GLU A 142 21.40 -41.16 -10.93
N GLY A 143 22.45 -41.10 -10.11
CA GLY A 143 23.77 -40.66 -10.53
C GLY A 143 24.12 -39.20 -10.25
N PRO A 144 25.35 -38.79 -10.57
CA PRO A 144 25.96 -37.54 -10.08
C PRO A 144 25.52 -36.29 -10.84
N MET A 145 24.73 -36.44 -11.91
CA MET A 145 24.12 -35.33 -12.65
C MET A 145 23.01 -34.65 -11.86
N TYR A 146 22.50 -35.28 -10.80
CA TYR A 146 21.61 -34.67 -9.83
C TYR A 146 22.41 -34.22 -8.60
N ARG A 147 22.09 -33.06 -8.04
CA ARG A 147 22.69 -32.60 -6.78
C ARG A 147 22.37 -33.54 -5.62
N ASN A 148 21.13 -34.01 -5.58
CA ASN A 148 20.65 -35.05 -4.69
C ASN A 148 19.50 -35.79 -5.39
N ALA A 149 19.81 -36.97 -5.94
CA ALA A 149 18.87 -37.74 -6.76
C ALA A 149 17.65 -38.22 -5.96
N SER A 150 17.86 -38.71 -4.73
CA SER A 150 16.81 -39.18 -3.83
C SER A 150 15.87 -38.05 -3.39
N SER A 151 16.41 -36.89 -3.03
CA SER A 151 15.63 -35.71 -2.67
C SER A 151 14.85 -35.14 -3.88
N PHE A 152 15.47 -35.13 -5.06
CA PHE A 152 14.79 -34.77 -6.30
C PHE A 152 13.62 -35.70 -6.60
N HIS A 153 13.85 -37.01 -6.61
CA HIS A 153 12.79 -38.00 -6.84
C HIS A 153 11.65 -37.84 -5.82
N ARG A 154 11.97 -37.74 -4.51
CA ARG A 154 10.96 -37.58 -3.47
C ARG A 154 10.16 -36.29 -3.62
N SER A 155 10.82 -35.17 -3.91
CA SER A 155 10.14 -33.88 -4.11
C SER A 155 9.27 -33.87 -5.36
N TYR A 156 9.69 -34.58 -6.41
CA TYR A 156 8.89 -34.81 -7.62
C TYR A 156 7.62 -35.62 -7.32
N MET A 157 7.73 -36.74 -6.62
CA MET A 157 6.56 -37.56 -6.24
C MET A 157 5.58 -36.78 -5.35
N GLU A 158 6.08 -35.98 -4.41
CA GLU A 158 5.24 -35.09 -3.60
C GLU A 158 4.54 -34.02 -4.43
N MET A 159 5.21 -33.48 -5.46
CA MET A 159 4.61 -32.54 -6.40
C MET A 159 3.49 -33.22 -7.20
N GLU A 160 3.78 -34.36 -7.84
CA GLU A 160 2.82 -35.11 -8.67
C GLU A 160 1.55 -35.47 -7.89
N LYS A 161 1.72 -35.92 -6.64
CA LYS A 161 0.61 -36.32 -5.77
C LYS A 161 -0.25 -35.16 -5.28
N LYS A 162 0.32 -33.97 -5.07
CA LYS A 162 -0.35 -32.90 -4.31
C LYS A 162 -0.52 -31.60 -5.05
N LEU A 163 0.40 -31.23 -5.94
CA LEU A 163 0.39 -29.91 -6.56
C LEU A 163 -0.92 -29.70 -7.33
N LYS A 164 -1.56 -28.57 -7.04
CA LYS A 164 -2.74 -28.08 -7.74
C LYS A 164 -2.52 -26.63 -8.12
N VAL A 165 -2.70 -26.32 -9.40
CA VAL A 165 -2.49 -25.00 -9.98
C VAL A 165 -3.82 -24.48 -10.50
N TYR A 166 -4.26 -23.34 -9.99
CA TYR A 166 -5.40 -22.62 -10.55
C TYR A 166 -4.93 -21.69 -11.67
N VAL A 167 -5.50 -21.84 -12.86
CA VAL A 167 -5.21 -20.96 -14.01
C VAL A 167 -6.30 -19.89 -14.07
N TYR A 168 -5.91 -18.62 -13.97
CA TYR A 168 -6.86 -17.52 -14.16
C TYR A 168 -7.49 -17.57 -15.54
N LYS A 169 -8.77 -17.25 -15.65
CA LYS A 169 -9.55 -17.31 -16.91
C LYS A 169 -9.67 -15.94 -17.60
N GLU A 170 -9.12 -14.92 -16.96
CA GLU A 170 -9.16 -13.56 -17.47
C GLU A 170 -8.24 -13.41 -18.67
N GLY A 171 -8.66 -12.56 -19.61
CA GLY A 171 -7.91 -12.26 -20.82
C GLY A 171 -8.31 -13.16 -21.97
N GLU A 172 -8.11 -12.67 -23.19
CA GLU A 172 -8.40 -13.41 -24.43
C GLU A 172 -7.10 -13.58 -25.24
N PRO A 173 -7.01 -14.63 -26.08
CA PRO A 173 -5.98 -14.72 -27.10
C PRO A 173 -5.96 -13.47 -28.00
N PRO A 174 -4.80 -13.08 -28.56
CA PRO A 174 -3.57 -13.87 -28.57
C PRO A 174 -2.59 -13.53 -27.42
N VAL A 175 -2.88 -12.56 -26.56
CA VAL A 175 -1.98 -12.16 -25.47
C VAL A 175 -2.10 -13.07 -24.24
N PHE A 176 -3.32 -13.52 -23.96
CA PHE A 176 -3.63 -14.36 -22.82
C PHE A 176 -4.04 -15.75 -23.29
N HIS A 177 -3.73 -16.79 -22.51
CA HIS A 177 -4.05 -18.19 -22.84
C HIS A 177 -3.48 -18.68 -24.17
N PHE A 178 -2.50 -17.96 -24.72
CA PHE A 178 -1.89 -18.25 -26.00
C PHE A 178 -0.43 -17.80 -26.00
N GLY A 179 0.39 -18.47 -26.80
CA GLY A 179 1.79 -18.13 -27.01
C GLY A 179 2.36 -18.93 -28.19
N PRO A 180 3.51 -18.50 -28.74
CA PRO A 180 4.13 -19.21 -29.84
C PRO A 180 4.64 -20.58 -29.37
N CYS A 181 4.37 -21.61 -30.18
CA CYS A 181 4.82 -23.00 -29.96
C CYS A 181 5.87 -23.44 -30.99
N LYS A 182 6.39 -22.49 -31.78
CA LYS A 182 7.40 -22.71 -32.82
C LYS A 182 8.46 -21.61 -32.77
N HIS A 183 9.60 -21.89 -33.40
CA HIS A 183 10.79 -21.03 -33.40
C HIS A 183 11.32 -20.79 -31.98
N THR A 184 11.99 -19.66 -31.80
CA THR A 184 12.57 -19.23 -30.52
C THR A 184 11.46 -18.87 -29.53
N TYR A 185 11.67 -19.14 -28.25
CA TYR A 185 10.67 -18.96 -27.17
C TYR A 185 9.47 -19.92 -27.21
N ALA A 186 9.51 -20.99 -28.02
CA ALA A 186 8.43 -21.96 -28.15
C ALA A 186 7.96 -22.59 -26.82
N ILE A 187 8.85 -22.64 -25.83
CA ILE A 187 8.55 -23.14 -24.48
C ILE A 187 7.44 -22.33 -23.78
N GLU A 188 7.29 -21.04 -24.09
CA GLU A 188 6.30 -20.17 -23.46
C GLU A 188 4.87 -20.59 -23.87
N GLY A 189 4.60 -20.69 -25.17
CA GLY A 189 3.31 -21.15 -25.67
C GLY A 189 3.03 -22.61 -25.30
N TYR A 190 4.05 -23.47 -25.42
CA TYR A 190 3.89 -24.88 -25.08
C TYR A 190 3.56 -25.09 -23.60
N PHE A 191 4.17 -24.34 -22.67
CA PHE A 191 3.82 -24.42 -21.25
C PHE A 191 2.39 -23.95 -20.97
N ILE A 192 1.96 -22.83 -21.58
CA ILE A 192 0.58 -22.32 -21.43
C ILE A 192 -0.44 -23.37 -21.87
N GLN A 193 -0.24 -23.98 -23.05
CA GLN A 193 -1.12 -25.03 -23.57
C GLN A 193 -1.07 -26.32 -22.73
N ALA A 194 0.12 -26.74 -22.31
CA ALA A 194 0.30 -27.92 -21.46
C ALA A 194 -0.41 -27.74 -20.12
N MET A 195 -0.36 -26.54 -19.51
CA MET A 195 -1.04 -26.25 -18.25
C MET A 195 -2.56 -26.47 -18.35
N ASP A 196 -3.15 -26.10 -19.49
CA ASP A 196 -4.60 -26.17 -19.70
C ASP A 196 -5.15 -27.60 -19.67
N VAL A 197 -4.36 -28.58 -20.13
CA VAL A 197 -4.73 -30.00 -20.20
C VAL A 197 -4.04 -30.86 -19.11
N SER A 198 -3.20 -30.26 -18.27
CA SER A 198 -2.41 -30.99 -17.28
C SER A 198 -3.27 -31.50 -16.08
N PRO A 199 -2.90 -32.64 -15.47
CA PRO A 199 -3.55 -33.13 -14.25
C PRO A 199 -3.25 -32.26 -13.01
N PHE A 200 -2.29 -31.34 -13.11
CA PHE A 200 -1.97 -30.35 -12.08
C PHE A 200 -3.00 -29.23 -12.03
N ARG A 201 -3.76 -28.99 -13.10
CA ARG A 201 -4.78 -27.95 -13.13
C ARG A 201 -5.90 -28.28 -12.15
N THR A 202 -6.33 -27.27 -11.39
CA THR A 202 -7.60 -27.30 -10.66
C THR A 202 -8.51 -26.16 -11.11
N TYR A 203 -9.81 -26.42 -11.10
CA TYR A 203 -10.84 -25.40 -11.30
C TYR A 203 -11.39 -24.88 -9.96
N ASP A 204 -11.06 -25.54 -8.85
CA ASP A 204 -11.36 -25.04 -7.51
C ASP A 204 -10.15 -24.25 -6.97
N PRO A 205 -10.25 -22.92 -6.86
CA PRO A 205 -9.16 -22.10 -6.34
C PRO A 205 -8.87 -22.34 -4.84
N ASP A 206 -9.78 -22.97 -4.09
CA ASP A 206 -9.54 -23.29 -2.69
C ASP A 206 -8.62 -24.52 -2.50
N GLU A 207 -8.51 -25.38 -3.51
CA GLU A 207 -7.58 -26.51 -3.54
C GLU A 207 -6.20 -26.13 -4.10
N ALA A 208 -6.09 -24.91 -4.68
CA ALA A 208 -4.92 -24.48 -5.39
C ALA A 208 -3.77 -24.10 -4.46
N HIS A 209 -2.62 -24.72 -4.71
CA HIS A 209 -1.35 -24.40 -4.07
C HIS A 209 -0.69 -23.17 -4.71
N LEU A 210 -0.91 -23.00 -6.02
CA LEU A 210 -0.33 -21.95 -6.85
C LEU A 210 -1.36 -21.41 -7.85
N PHE A 211 -1.15 -20.18 -8.28
CA PHE A 211 -2.01 -19.47 -9.24
C PHE A 211 -1.20 -19.03 -10.45
N PHE A 212 -1.57 -19.50 -11.63
CA PHE A 212 -0.88 -19.16 -12.87
C PHE A 212 -1.52 -17.94 -13.54
N LEU A 213 -0.66 -17.00 -13.97
CA LEU A 213 -1.02 -15.86 -14.82
C LEU A 213 -0.69 -16.18 -16.29
N PRO A 214 -1.68 -16.62 -17.09
CA PRO A 214 -1.44 -17.10 -18.46
C PRO A 214 -1.31 -15.96 -19.49
N PHE A 215 -0.48 -14.94 -19.24
CA PHE A 215 -0.15 -13.94 -20.27
C PHE A 215 1.21 -14.23 -20.89
N SER A 216 1.31 -14.12 -22.21
CA SER A 216 2.55 -14.31 -22.95
C SER A 216 3.25 -12.97 -23.17
N VAL A 217 4.49 -12.86 -22.72
CA VAL A 217 5.35 -11.72 -23.02
C VAL A 217 5.73 -11.72 -24.49
N THR A 218 5.96 -12.88 -25.12
CA THR A 218 6.20 -12.92 -26.56
C THR A 218 5.01 -12.35 -27.34
N MET A 219 3.77 -12.70 -26.97
CA MET A 219 2.59 -12.14 -27.64
C MET A 219 2.36 -10.66 -27.34
N LEU A 220 2.75 -10.17 -26.16
CA LEU A 220 2.81 -8.72 -25.89
C LEU A 220 3.78 -8.03 -26.86
N THR A 221 4.94 -8.62 -27.13
CA THR A 221 5.91 -8.06 -28.09
C THR A 221 5.41 -8.11 -29.54
N GLU A 222 4.62 -9.11 -29.91
CA GLU A 222 4.11 -9.23 -31.28
C GLU A 222 2.88 -8.36 -31.55
N VAL A 223 2.01 -8.19 -30.56
CA VAL A 223 0.66 -7.62 -30.76
C VAL A 223 0.48 -6.25 -30.12
N VAL A 224 1.19 -5.97 -29.02
CA VAL A 224 1.03 -4.72 -28.25
C VAL A 224 2.18 -3.75 -28.47
N TYR A 225 3.40 -4.26 -28.69
CA TYR A 225 4.56 -3.41 -28.96
C TYR A 225 4.50 -2.76 -30.34
N ILE A 226 4.72 -1.46 -30.39
CA ILE A 226 4.86 -0.72 -31.63
C ILE A 226 6.34 -0.82 -32.06
N ARG A 227 6.60 -1.48 -33.20
CA ARG A 227 7.96 -1.64 -33.73
C ARG A 227 8.65 -0.29 -33.88
N ASP A 228 9.94 -0.27 -33.56
CA ASP A 228 10.85 0.90 -33.62
C ASP A 228 10.48 2.07 -32.70
N SER A 229 9.41 1.98 -31.91
CA SER A 229 9.02 3.03 -30.96
C SER A 229 9.96 3.19 -29.77
N HIS A 230 10.67 2.10 -29.40
CA HIS A 230 11.45 2.00 -28.17
C HIS A 230 10.64 2.29 -26.89
N ASP A 231 9.30 2.29 -26.96
CA ASP A 231 8.41 2.54 -25.82
C ASP A 231 7.74 1.24 -25.35
N TRP A 232 8.06 0.83 -24.12
CA TRP A 232 7.48 -0.36 -23.49
C TRP A 232 6.21 -0.08 -22.68
N SER A 233 5.74 1.17 -22.63
CA SER A 233 4.63 1.60 -21.76
C SER A 233 3.34 0.80 -22.02
N LEU A 234 3.01 0.53 -23.28
CA LEU A 234 1.79 -0.22 -23.63
C LEU A 234 1.81 -1.66 -23.10
N MET A 235 2.93 -2.36 -23.24
CA MET A 235 3.08 -3.73 -22.72
C MET A 235 3.08 -3.75 -21.19
N LYS A 236 3.79 -2.80 -20.55
CA LYS A 236 3.81 -2.64 -19.10
C LYS A 236 2.40 -2.39 -18.55
N ASN A 237 1.65 -1.50 -19.19
CA ASN A 237 0.27 -1.21 -18.83
C ASN A 237 -0.64 -2.42 -19.03
N ALA A 238 -0.47 -3.19 -20.13
CA ALA A 238 -1.25 -4.40 -20.37
C ALA A 238 -1.05 -5.46 -19.27
N ALA A 239 0.20 -5.72 -18.86
CA ALA A 239 0.49 -6.63 -17.77
C ALA A 239 -0.02 -6.10 -16.41
N PHE A 240 0.13 -4.80 -16.16
CA PHE A 240 -0.36 -4.14 -14.94
C PHE A 240 -1.89 -4.20 -14.82
N ASP A 241 -2.59 -3.87 -15.91
CA ASP A 241 -4.05 -3.91 -15.98
C ASP A 241 -4.58 -5.33 -15.83
N TYR A 242 -3.91 -6.32 -16.45
CA TYR A 242 -4.26 -7.73 -16.29
C TYR A 242 -4.23 -8.16 -14.81
N VAL A 243 -3.12 -7.88 -14.13
CA VAL A 243 -2.96 -8.22 -12.71
C VAL A 243 -3.97 -7.46 -11.85
N ASN A 244 -4.30 -6.21 -12.18
CA ASN A 244 -5.35 -5.46 -11.48
C ASN A 244 -6.74 -6.07 -11.67
N VAL A 245 -7.05 -6.58 -12.86
CA VAL A 245 -8.31 -7.29 -13.13
C VAL A 245 -8.36 -8.57 -12.30
N VAL A 246 -7.28 -9.36 -12.29
CA VAL A 246 -7.14 -10.56 -11.47
C VAL A 246 -7.32 -10.23 -9.98
N ALA A 247 -6.63 -9.20 -9.49
CA ALA A 247 -6.68 -8.74 -8.11
C ALA A 247 -8.04 -8.19 -7.70
N GLY A 248 -8.76 -7.55 -8.62
CA GLY A 248 -10.10 -7.03 -8.39
C GLY A 248 -11.17 -8.12 -8.41
N LYS A 249 -11.03 -9.13 -9.27
CA LYS A 249 -12.02 -10.20 -9.43
C LYS A 249 -11.88 -11.31 -8.40
N HIS A 250 -10.65 -11.65 -8.01
CA HIS A 250 -10.36 -12.84 -7.22
C HIS A 250 -9.70 -12.47 -5.89
N PRO A 251 -10.18 -13.02 -4.76
CA PRO A 251 -9.60 -12.72 -3.44
C PRO A 251 -8.18 -13.26 -3.28
N PHE A 252 -7.79 -14.23 -4.11
CA PHE A 252 -6.55 -15.00 -3.97
C PHE A 252 -5.29 -14.17 -4.24
N TRP A 253 -5.29 -13.26 -5.21
CA TRP A 253 -4.16 -12.34 -5.40
C TRP A 253 -3.90 -11.51 -4.14
N ASN A 254 -4.95 -10.96 -3.54
CA ASN A 254 -4.81 -10.07 -2.39
C ASN A 254 -4.45 -10.82 -1.09
N ARG A 255 -4.78 -12.11 -0.98
CA ARG A 255 -4.50 -12.92 0.22
C ARG A 255 -2.99 -13.07 0.47
N SER A 256 -2.22 -13.18 -0.60
CA SER A 256 -0.78 -13.41 -0.60
C SER A 256 0.01 -12.23 -1.16
N ARG A 257 -0.70 -11.22 -1.69
CA ARG A 257 -0.13 -10.14 -2.53
C ARG A 257 0.64 -10.71 -3.72
N GLY A 258 0.20 -11.82 -4.29
CA GLY A 258 0.87 -12.49 -5.40
C GLY A 258 1.96 -13.48 -5.00
N ALA A 259 2.20 -13.78 -3.71
CA ALA A 259 3.30 -14.68 -3.31
C ALA A 259 3.10 -16.13 -3.78
N ASP A 260 1.85 -16.60 -3.82
CA ASP A 260 1.46 -17.91 -4.38
C ASP A 260 1.07 -17.83 -5.87
N HIS A 261 1.46 -16.75 -6.54
CA HIS A 261 1.23 -16.54 -7.96
C HIS A 261 2.52 -16.70 -8.74
N PHE A 262 2.40 -17.17 -9.98
CA PHE A 262 3.52 -17.21 -10.89
C PHE A 262 3.16 -16.81 -12.31
N MET A 263 4.17 -16.30 -13.00
CA MET A 263 4.15 -16.06 -14.44
C MET A 263 5.28 -16.84 -15.12
N LEU A 264 5.17 -17.02 -16.43
CA LEU A 264 6.22 -17.61 -17.25
C LEU A 264 6.49 -16.71 -18.46
N ALA A 265 7.76 -16.37 -18.70
CA ALA A 265 8.19 -15.64 -19.87
C ALA A 265 9.55 -16.12 -20.35
N CYS A 266 9.62 -16.51 -21.62
CA CYS A 266 10.88 -16.84 -22.25
C CYS A 266 11.47 -15.65 -23.03
N HIS A 267 10.64 -14.72 -23.51
CA HIS A 267 11.17 -13.49 -24.10
C HIS A 267 11.94 -12.67 -23.06
N ASP A 268 13.01 -12.03 -23.50
CA ASP A 268 14.00 -11.34 -22.67
C ASP A 268 13.52 -10.04 -22.03
N TRP A 269 12.34 -9.57 -22.41
CA TRP A 269 11.67 -8.44 -21.77
C TRP A 269 10.84 -8.87 -20.56
N GLY A 270 10.75 -10.18 -20.27
CA GLY A 270 10.05 -10.72 -19.09
C GLY A 270 10.44 -10.05 -17.77
N PRO A 271 11.74 -9.85 -17.46
CA PRO A 271 12.16 -9.11 -16.27
C PRO A 271 11.62 -7.67 -16.22
N GLU A 272 11.65 -6.95 -17.34
CA GLU A 272 11.23 -5.54 -17.41
C GLU A 272 9.70 -5.38 -17.35
N ILE A 273 8.94 -6.24 -18.03
CA ILE A 273 7.48 -6.24 -17.98
C ILE A 273 6.99 -6.61 -16.58
N SER A 274 7.57 -7.65 -15.97
CA SER A 274 7.19 -8.04 -14.60
C SER A 274 7.57 -6.99 -13.56
N PHE A 275 8.67 -6.26 -13.75
CA PHE A 275 9.10 -5.15 -12.90
C PHE A 275 8.08 -4.02 -12.81
N ALA A 276 7.40 -3.72 -13.93
CA ALA A 276 6.40 -2.65 -13.98
C ALA A 276 5.12 -2.97 -13.16
N VAL A 277 4.91 -4.22 -12.77
CA VAL A 277 3.71 -4.65 -12.05
C VAL A 277 3.98 -4.81 -10.54
N PRO A 278 3.34 -4.00 -9.68
CA PRO A 278 3.53 -4.07 -8.23
C PRO A 278 3.26 -5.47 -7.67
N ASN A 279 4.15 -5.92 -6.79
CA ASN A 279 4.16 -7.25 -6.17
C ASN A 279 4.42 -8.44 -7.13
N LEU A 280 4.19 -8.32 -8.44
CA LEU A 280 4.58 -9.37 -9.39
C LEU A 280 6.10 -9.53 -9.44
N HIS A 281 6.85 -8.43 -9.43
CA HIS A 281 8.31 -8.48 -9.36
C HIS A 281 8.84 -8.88 -7.99
N ASN A 282 8.29 -8.30 -6.92
CA ASN A 282 8.89 -8.41 -5.58
C ASN A 282 8.44 -9.66 -4.80
N ASN A 283 7.31 -10.26 -5.16
CA ASN A 283 6.63 -11.23 -4.31
C ASN A 283 6.26 -12.52 -5.07
N SER A 284 5.83 -12.42 -6.33
CA SER A 284 5.46 -13.60 -7.15
C SER A 284 6.68 -14.37 -7.65
N ILE A 285 6.44 -15.64 -7.96
CA ILE A 285 7.43 -16.52 -8.59
C ILE A 285 7.46 -16.19 -10.10
N ARG A 286 8.64 -15.88 -10.64
CA ARG A 286 8.78 -15.62 -12.08
C ARG A 286 9.62 -16.72 -12.72
N ALA A 287 9.04 -17.45 -13.66
CA ALA A 287 9.74 -18.42 -14.48
C ALA A 287 10.27 -17.72 -15.74
N LEU A 288 11.59 -17.51 -15.82
CA LEU A 288 12.22 -16.63 -16.83
C LEU A 288 13.34 -17.35 -17.59
N CYS A 289 13.38 -17.18 -18.92
CA CYS A 289 14.55 -17.61 -19.72
C CYS A 289 15.72 -16.65 -19.49
N ASN A 290 15.47 -15.33 -19.46
CA ASN A 290 16.45 -14.32 -19.01
C ASN A 290 16.64 -14.41 -17.48
N ALA A 291 17.48 -15.35 -17.07
CA ALA A 291 17.83 -15.63 -15.68
C ALA A 291 19.16 -14.94 -15.28
N ASN A 292 19.31 -13.67 -15.62
CA ASN A 292 20.50 -12.89 -15.29
C ASN A 292 20.36 -12.24 -13.90
N THR A 293 21.22 -12.63 -12.95
CA THR A 293 21.21 -12.06 -11.59
C THR A 293 21.52 -10.57 -11.55
N SER A 294 22.18 -10.01 -12.58
CA SER A 294 22.37 -8.56 -12.70
C SER A 294 21.16 -7.82 -13.28
N GLU A 295 20.22 -8.51 -13.92
CA GLU A 295 19.02 -7.93 -14.56
C GLU A 295 17.75 -8.28 -13.77
N ARG A 296 17.82 -8.07 -12.45
CA ARG A 296 16.69 -8.20 -11.52
C ARG A 296 16.15 -9.63 -11.40
N PHE A 297 16.89 -10.68 -11.77
CA PHE A 297 16.55 -12.07 -11.47
C PHE A 297 17.02 -12.45 -10.06
N ASP A 298 16.15 -13.05 -9.26
CA ASP A 298 16.44 -13.51 -7.91
C ASP A 298 16.35 -15.05 -7.83
N PRO A 299 17.46 -15.79 -7.69
CA PRO A 299 17.44 -17.26 -7.70
C PRO A 299 16.68 -17.90 -6.53
N GLU A 300 16.48 -17.18 -5.42
CA GLU A 300 15.73 -17.69 -4.27
C GLU A 300 14.21 -17.71 -4.53
N ARG A 301 13.71 -16.75 -5.32
CA ARG A 301 12.28 -16.56 -5.62
C ARG A 301 11.89 -16.93 -7.04
N ASP A 302 12.74 -16.65 -8.01
CA ASP A 302 12.49 -16.86 -9.43
C ASP A 302 12.99 -18.24 -9.89
N VAL A 303 12.54 -18.65 -11.07
CA VAL A 303 12.86 -19.94 -11.68
C VAL A 303 13.53 -19.70 -13.04
N SER A 304 14.72 -20.27 -13.24
CA SER A 304 15.37 -20.27 -14.54
C SER A 304 14.80 -21.39 -15.41
N ILE A 305 14.27 -21.03 -16.58
CA ILE A 305 13.70 -21.98 -17.54
C ILE A 305 14.54 -22.04 -18.82
N PRO A 306 14.57 -23.17 -19.53
CA PRO A 306 15.35 -23.29 -20.75
C PRO A 306 14.68 -22.57 -21.91
N GLU A 307 15.47 -21.80 -22.64
CA GLU A 307 15.07 -21.33 -23.97
C GLU A 307 15.12 -22.51 -24.95
N ILE A 308 14.04 -22.73 -25.69
CA ILE A 308 13.94 -23.83 -26.65
C ILE A 308 13.56 -23.26 -28.01
N HIS A 309 14.37 -23.58 -29.01
CA HIS A 309 14.08 -23.32 -30.41
C HIS A 309 13.48 -24.57 -31.06
N LEU A 310 12.25 -24.45 -31.57
CA LEU A 310 11.56 -25.53 -32.29
C LEU A 310 11.24 -25.10 -33.73
N PRO A 311 12.09 -25.40 -34.74
CA PRO A 311 11.89 -24.94 -36.12
C PRO A 311 10.52 -25.30 -36.70
N LEU A 312 10.05 -26.52 -36.43
CA LEU A 312 8.78 -27.07 -36.91
C LEU A 312 7.72 -27.20 -35.80
N GLY A 313 7.96 -26.62 -34.62
CA GLY A 313 7.09 -26.80 -33.45
C GLY A 313 7.10 -28.21 -32.84
N THR A 314 8.06 -29.05 -33.23
CA THR A 314 8.26 -30.40 -32.68
C THR A 314 9.74 -30.70 -32.46
N THR A 315 10.05 -31.64 -31.57
CA THR A 315 11.39 -32.20 -31.36
C THR A 315 11.76 -33.27 -32.39
N THR A 316 10.81 -33.70 -33.24
CA THR A 316 11.04 -34.67 -34.32
C THR A 316 12.18 -34.20 -35.24
N GLY A 317 13.17 -35.08 -35.45
CA GLY A 317 14.34 -34.78 -36.28
C GLY A 317 15.44 -33.94 -35.61
N LEU A 318 15.22 -33.45 -34.38
CA LEU A 318 16.24 -32.75 -33.58
C LEU A 318 17.01 -33.70 -32.65
N LEU A 319 16.31 -34.70 -32.10
CA LEU A 319 16.86 -35.63 -31.12
C LEU A 319 17.78 -36.68 -31.75
N GLY A 320 18.93 -36.92 -31.12
CA GLY A 320 19.88 -37.97 -31.50
C GLY A 320 21.21 -37.41 -32.01
N GLY A 321 22.17 -38.28 -32.26
CA GLY A 321 23.49 -37.88 -32.75
C GLY A 321 24.42 -39.07 -32.81
N PRO A 322 25.52 -38.97 -33.57
CA PRO A 322 26.46 -40.05 -33.73
C PRO A 322 27.21 -40.34 -32.41
N PRO A 323 27.74 -41.56 -32.25
CA PRO A 323 28.58 -41.91 -31.11
C PRO A 323 29.81 -41.01 -31.05
N PRO A 324 30.43 -40.83 -29.87
CA PRO A 324 31.58 -39.94 -29.69
C PRO A 324 32.74 -40.20 -30.66
N SER A 325 32.99 -41.46 -31.05
CA SER A 325 34.04 -41.84 -32.00
C SER A 325 33.83 -41.32 -33.43
N SER A 326 32.61 -40.93 -33.79
CA SER A 326 32.24 -40.46 -35.13
C SER A 326 32.12 -38.94 -35.21
N ARG A 327 32.52 -38.22 -34.15
CA ARG A 327 32.50 -36.75 -34.09
C ARG A 327 33.86 -36.21 -34.50
N SER A 328 33.92 -35.61 -35.68
CA SER A 328 35.16 -35.17 -36.33
C SER A 328 35.57 -33.73 -36.02
N VAL A 329 34.73 -32.93 -35.35
CA VAL A 329 35.00 -31.52 -35.01
C VAL A 329 35.13 -31.39 -33.49
N LEU A 330 36.21 -30.78 -32.98
CA LEU A 330 36.38 -30.60 -31.54
C LEU A 330 35.30 -29.67 -30.98
N VAL A 331 35.16 -28.46 -31.53
CA VAL A 331 34.20 -27.47 -31.02
C VAL A 331 33.51 -26.71 -32.13
N PHE A 332 32.21 -26.47 -31.96
CA PHE A 332 31.39 -25.76 -32.94
C PHE A 332 30.55 -24.64 -32.34
N TYR A 333 30.44 -23.57 -33.11
CA TYR A 333 29.49 -22.48 -32.90
C TYR A 333 29.07 -21.89 -34.25
N SER A 334 27.78 -21.59 -34.39
CA SER A 334 27.30 -20.70 -35.45
C SER A 334 26.25 -19.74 -34.92
N GLY A 335 26.37 -18.45 -35.25
CA GLY A 335 25.36 -17.44 -34.95
C GLY A 335 25.86 -16.00 -35.08
N GLY A 336 24.96 -15.10 -35.46
CA GLY A 336 25.27 -13.68 -35.70
C GLY A 336 25.89 -12.95 -34.50
N LEU A 337 26.58 -11.84 -34.80
CA LEU A 337 27.24 -10.94 -33.84
C LEU A 337 26.19 -10.22 -32.99
N HIS A 338 25.85 -10.83 -31.85
CA HIS A 338 24.82 -10.35 -30.95
C HIS A 338 25.26 -10.56 -29.50
N GLY A 339 25.44 -9.48 -28.75
CA GLY A 339 25.98 -9.51 -27.38
C GLY A 339 27.51 -9.40 -27.29
N PRO A 340 28.06 -9.24 -26.08
CA PRO A 340 29.47 -8.89 -25.86
C PRO A 340 30.45 -10.06 -26.08
N ILE A 341 29.99 -11.31 -25.95
CA ILE A 341 30.87 -12.49 -25.98
C ILE A 341 31.15 -12.95 -27.41
N ARG A 342 30.18 -12.81 -28.32
CA ARG A 342 30.28 -13.33 -29.69
C ARG A 342 31.35 -12.62 -30.55
N PRO A 343 31.54 -11.29 -30.46
CA PRO A 343 32.65 -10.61 -31.13
C PRO A 343 34.01 -11.17 -30.72
N ILE A 344 34.22 -11.41 -29.41
CA ILE A 344 35.47 -11.98 -28.89
C ILE A 344 35.71 -13.40 -29.45
N LEU A 345 34.66 -14.21 -29.53
CA LEU A 345 34.71 -15.53 -30.17
C LEU A 345 35.11 -15.43 -31.66
N MET A 346 34.55 -14.48 -32.40
CA MET A 346 34.85 -14.30 -33.82
C MET A 346 36.25 -13.74 -34.06
N GLU A 347 36.69 -12.80 -33.22
CA GLU A 347 38.03 -12.22 -33.27
C GLU A 347 39.12 -13.28 -33.12
N HIS A 348 38.95 -14.21 -32.17
CA HIS A 348 39.96 -15.23 -31.90
C HIS A 348 39.86 -16.50 -32.76
N TRP A 349 38.65 -16.88 -33.20
CA TRP A 349 38.43 -18.20 -33.83
C TRP A 349 37.59 -18.15 -35.11
N GLY A 350 37.16 -16.97 -35.57
CA GLY A 350 36.25 -16.81 -36.72
C GLY A 350 36.90 -16.99 -38.10
N ASN A 351 38.23 -17.06 -38.19
CA ASN A 351 38.94 -17.31 -39.46
C ASN A 351 38.80 -18.78 -39.93
N ASN A 352 38.42 -19.71 -39.04
CA ASN A 352 38.21 -21.13 -39.33
C ASN A 352 39.39 -21.85 -40.02
N GLU A 353 40.62 -21.37 -39.82
CA GLU A 353 41.83 -22.04 -40.32
C GLU A 353 42.07 -23.40 -39.63
N ASP A 354 41.62 -23.51 -38.38
CA ASP A 354 41.71 -24.73 -37.57
C ASP A 354 40.49 -25.64 -37.81
N LYS A 355 40.71 -26.79 -38.43
CA LYS A 355 39.64 -27.76 -38.75
C LYS A 355 38.94 -28.31 -37.50
N ASP A 356 39.61 -28.28 -36.34
CA ASP A 356 39.03 -28.74 -35.08
C ASP A 356 38.08 -27.69 -34.45
N VAL A 357 38.28 -26.41 -34.78
CA VAL A 357 37.56 -25.28 -34.18
C VAL A 357 36.73 -24.57 -35.25
N GLN A 358 35.43 -24.82 -35.24
CA GLN A 358 34.51 -24.33 -36.28
C GLN A 358 33.57 -23.27 -35.71
N ILE A 359 33.94 -21.99 -35.84
CA ILE A 359 33.25 -20.83 -35.27
C ILE A 359 32.80 -19.90 -36.41
N HIS A 360 31.49 -19.86 -36.66
CA HIS A 360 30.90 -19.18 -37.82
C HIS A 360 29.92 -18.09 -37.38
N SER A 361 29.93 -16.94 -38.06
CA SER A 361 28.85 -15.95 -37.91
C SER A 361 27.57 -16.45 -38.61
N TYR A 362 27.73 -16.93 -39.84
CA TYR A 362 26.71 -17.62 -40.63
C TYR A 362 27.36 -18.81 -41.34
N LEU A 363 26.67 -19.95 -41.36
CA LEU A 363 27.17 -21.13 -42.07
C LEU A 363 27.20 -20.90 -43.59
N PRO A 364 28.20 -21.45 -44.29
CA PRO A 364 28.22 -21.47 -45.76
C PRO A 364 26.97 -22.12 -46.35
N LYS A 365 26.54 -21.67 -47.54
CA LYS A 365 25.39 -22.24 -48.25
C LYS A 365 25.57 -23.75 -48.44
N GLY A 366 24.52 -24.52 -48.14
CA GLY A 366 24.51 -25.98 -48.27
C GLY A 366 24.96 -26.76 -47.04
N GLN A 367 25.42 -26.09 -45.97
CA GLN A 367 25.73 -26.75 -44.70
C GLN A 367 24.55 -26.66 -43.72
N SER A 368 24.20 -27.80 -43.12
CA SER A 368 23.13 -27.91 -42.12
C SER A 368 23.66 -27.64 -40.71
N TYR A 369 23.00 -26.72 -39.99
CA TYR A 369 23.36 -26.34 -38.63
C TYR A 369 23.35 -27.52 -37.66
N TYR A 370 22.28 -28.32 -37.65
CA TYR A 370 22.17 -29.47 -36.76
C TYR A 370 23.14 -30.59 -37.13
N ASP A 371 23.52 -30.72 -38.40
CA ASP A 371 24.53 -31.71 -38.80
C ASP A 371 25.92 -31.32 -38.35
N MET A 372 26.25 -30.02 -38.34
CA MET A 372 27.48 -29.53 -37.72
C MET A 372 27.49 -29.81 -36.22
N MET A 373 26.40 -29.50 -35.49
CA MET A 373 26.32 -29.84 -34.05
C MET A 373 26.48 -31.33 -33.78
N ARG A 374 25.91 -32.20 -34.62
CA ARG A 374 26.06 -33.67 -34.52
C ARG A 374 27.49 -34.13 -34.75
N LYS A 375 28.23 -33.49 -35.66
CA LYS A 375 29.64 -33.79 -35.94
C LYS A 375 30.60 -33.28 -34.86
N SER A 376 30.15 -32.40 -33.97
CA SER A 376 31.00 -31.74 -32.99
C SER A 376 31.01 -32.40 -31.62
N MET A 377 32.18 -32.46 -30.97
CA MET A 377 32.31 -32.97 -29.61
C MET A 377 31.72 -31.99 -28.59
N TYR A 378 32.06 -30.71 -28.75
CA TYR A 378 31.64 -29.60 -27.89
C TYR A 378 30.88 -28.54 -28.67
N CYS A 379 29.84 -27.95 -28.08
CA CYS A 379 29.03 -26.91 -28.71
C CYS A 379 28.98 -25.67 -27.83
N ILE A 380 29.40 -24.52 -28.35
CA ILE A 380 29.46 -23.29 -27.56
C ILE A 380 28.08 -22.67 -27.42
N CYS A 381 27.73 -22.30 -26.20
CA CYS A 381 26.50 -21.62 -25.83
C CYS A 381 26.84 -20.26 -25.19
N PRO A 382 27.34 -19.28 -25.96
CA PRO A 382 27.68 -17.97 -25.42
C PRO A 382 26.40 -17.16 -25.13
N SER A 383 26.43 -16.33 -24.08
CA SER A 383 25.39 -15.32 -23.89
C SER A 383 25.36 -14.31 -25.06
N GLY A 384 24.17 -13.89 -25.42
CA GLY A 384 23.92 -12.72 -26.28
C GLY A 384 23.86 -11.42 -25.47
N TYR A 385 23.13 -10.40 -25.97
CA TYR A 385 22.62 -9.33 -25.08
C TYR A 385 21.71 -9.92 -24.01
N GLU A 386 21.09 -11.04 -24.37
CA GLU A 386 20.30 -11.91 -23.53
C GLU A 386 21.19 -13.03 -22.99
N VAL A 387 21.06 -13.37 -21.72
CA VAL A 387 21.86 -14.45 -21.11
C VAL A 387 21.37 -15.85 -21.50
N ALA A 388 20.12 -15.97 -21.96
CA ALA A 388 19.54 -17.21 -22.43
C ALA A 388 20.15 -17.64 -23.78
N SER A 389 20.13 -18.94 -24.08
CA SER A 389 20.50 -19.41 -25.42
C SER A 389 19.88 -20.77 -25.68
N PRO A 390 19.23 -20.98 -26.84
CA PRO A 390 18.61 -22.27 -27.17
C PRO A 390 19.67 -23.34 -27.44
N ARG A 391 20.90 -22.91 -27.75
CA ARG A 391 22.06 -23.76 -28.06
C ARG A 391 22.39 -24.76 -26.97
N MET A 392 22.11 -24.43 -25.71
CA MET A 392 22.30 -25.39 -24.61
C MET A 392 21.40 -26.62 -24.80
N VAL A 393 20.13 -26.40 -25.12
CA VAL A 393 19.16 -27.46 -25.34
C VAL A 393 19.44 -28.17 -26.66
N GLU A 394 19.78 -27.43 -27.72
CA GLU A 394 20.15 -28.02 -29.02
C GLU A 394 21.39 -28.91 -28.93
N ALA A 395 22.39 -28.53 -28.10
CA ALA A 395 23.55 -29.35 -27.83
C ALA A 395 23.16 -30.67 -27.12
N LEU A 396 22.30 -30.60 -26.10
CA LEU A 396 21.77 -31.80 -25.42
C LEU A 396 20.97 -32.68 -26.38
N TYR A 397 20.12 -32.09 -27.22
CA TYR A 397 19.32 -32.81 -28.23
C TYR A 397 20.20 -33.59 -29.20
N THR A 398 21.27 -32.95 -29.68
CA THR A 398 22.22 -33.53 -30.64
C THR A 398 23.28 -34.43 -30.01
N GLY A 399 23.30 -34.57 -28.68
CA GLY A 399 24.32 -35.32 -27.93
C GLY A 399 25.70 -34.65 -27.92
N CYS A 400 25.78 -33.35 -28.19
CA CYS A 400 26.98 -32.54 -28.09
C CYS A 400 27.18 -32.05 -26.64
N VAL A 401 28.42 -31.97 -26.15
CA VAL A 401 28.68 -31.46 -24.79
C VAL A 401 28.58 -29.93 -24.80
N PRO A 402 27.65 -29.31 -24.03
CA PRO A 402 27.52 -27.86 -24.01
C PRO A 402 28.75 -27.18 -23.37
N VAL A 403 29.23 -26.10 -23.98
CA VAL A 403 30.25 -25.20 -23.43
C VAL A 403 29.59 -23.87 -23.11
N LEU A 404 29.32 -23.64 -21.83
CA LEU A 404 28.61 -22.46 -21.34
C LEU A 404 29.61 -21.33 -21.10
N ILE A 405 29.43 -20.23 -21.85
CA ILE A 405 30.18 -18.97 -21.66
C ILE A 405 29.17 -17.89 -21.30
N LYS A 406 28.82 -17.83 -20.01
CA LYS A 406 27.74 -17.00 -19.49
C LYS A 406 28.09 -16.46 -18.11
N GLU A 407 28.12 -15.14 -17.95
CA GLU A 407 28.32 -14.48 -16.65
C GLU A 407 26.96 -14.10 -16.04
N GLY A 408 26.80 -14.25 -14.71
CA GLY A 408 25.56 -13.90 -14.01
C GLY A 408 24.33 -14.76 -14.34
N TYR A 409 24.46 -15.75 -15.23
CA TYR A 409 23.33 -16.58 -15.66
C TYR A 409 23.10 -17.79 -14.76
N VAL A 410 21.87 -17.90 -14.23
CA VAL A 410 21.42 -19.10 -13.53
C VAL A 410 20.97 -20.12 -14.55
N VAL A 411 21.67 -21.25 -14.65
CA VAL A 411 21.34 -22.30 -15.63
C VAL A 411 20.00 -22.97 -15.25
N PRO A 412 19.14 -23.31 -16.24
CA PRO A 412 17.88 -23.98 -15.99
C PRO A 412 18.04 -25.27 -15.20
N PHE A 413 17.09 -25.50 -14.28
CA PHE A 413 17.03 -26.66 -13.39
C PHE A 413 18.25 -26.82 -12.48
N SER A 414 19.03 -25.77 -12.25
CA SER A 414 20.24 -25.82 -11.41
C SER A 414 19.98 -26.13 -9.94
N ASP A 415 18.72 -26.09 -9.46
CA ASP A 415 18.32 -26.58 -8.13
C ASP A 415 18.47 -28.11 -8.02
N VAL A 416 18.27 -28.80 -9.15
CA VAL A 416 18.22 -30.26 -9.24
C VAL A 416 19.46 -30.79 -9.95
N LEU A 417 19.84 -30.20 -11.08
CA LEU A 417 20.91 -30.68 -11.94
C LEU A 417 22.27 -30.06 -11.56
N ASN A 418 23.28 -30.93 -11.51
CA ASN A 418 24.67 -30.55 -11.40
C ASN A 418 25.30 -30.39 -12.79
N VAL A 419 25.13 -29.20 -13.37
CA VAL A 419 25.53 -28.85 -14.75
C VAL A 419 27.01 -29.14 -15.03
N LYS A 420 27.90 -28.96 -14.04
CA LYS A 420 29.35 -29.23 -14.17
C LYS A 420 29.68 -30.69 -14.49
N THR A 421 28.73 -31.61 -14.35
CA THR A 421 28.94 -33.03 -14.62
C THR A 421 28.70 -33.43 -16.08
N PHE A 422 28.04 -32.59 -16.86
CA PHE A 422 27.67 -32.84 -18.26
C PHE A 422 27.92 -31.66 -19.20
N ALA A 423 28.37 -30.51 -18.70
CA ALA A 423 28.74 -29.34 -19.49
C ALA A 423 30.06 -28.75 -19.01
N VAL A 424 30.75 -28.03 -19.90
CA VAL A 424 31.96 -27.26 -19.59
C VAL A 424 31.55 -25.82 -19.32
N ILE A 425 32.02 -25.23 -18.22
CA ILE A 425 31.80 -23.83 -17.89
C ILE A 425 33.10 -23.08 -18.15
N LEU A 426 33.07 -22.08 -19.02
CA LEU A 426 34.24 -21.33 -19.46
C LEU A 426 33.99 -19.83 -19.25
N LYS A 427 35.00 -19.09 -18.76
CA LYS A 427 34.88 -17.63 -18.54
C LYS A 427 35.25 -16.89 -19.82
N THR A 428 34.70 -15.70 -20.01
CA THR A 428 34.97 -14.86 -21.21
C THR A 428 36.47 -14.67 -21.47
N LYS A 429 37.26 -14.45 -20.43
CA LYS A 429 38.73 -14.31 -20.52
C LYS A 429 39.49 -15.55 -21.00
N ASP A 430 38.86 -16.72 -20.96
CA ASP A 430 39.47 -18.00 -21.34
C ASP A 430 39.22 -18.36 -22.81
N ILE A 431 38.43 -17.54 -23.56
CA ILE A 431 38.16 -17.73 -25.00
C ILE A 431 39.42 -17.88 -25.85
N PRO A 432 40.50 -17.08 -25.65
CA PRO A 432 41.74 -17.26 -26.42
C PRO A 432 42.37 -18.65 -26.23
N ASN A 433 42.11 -19.31 -25.10
CA ASN A 433 42.65 -20.63 -24.76
C ASN A 433 41.65 -21.77 -25.01
N LEU A 434 40.55 -21.52 -25.75
CA LEU A 434 39.45 -22.46 -25.94
C LEU A 434 39.92 -23.86 -26.39
N LYS A 435 40.68 -23.95 -27.50
CA LYS A 435 41.17 -25.24 -28.02
C LYS A 435 42.02 -25.97 -26.98
N LYS A 436 42.94 -25.26 -26.32
CA LYS A 436 43.83 -25.82 -25.30
C LYS A 436 43.04 -26.40 -24.13
N ILE A 437 42.03 -25.67 -23.65
CA ILE A 437 41.18 -26.10 -22.53
C ILE A 437 40.39 -27.35 -22.91
N LEU A 438 39.69 -27.33 -24.06
CA LEU A 438 38.85 -28.46 -24.47
C LEU A 438 39.66 -29.72 -24.80
N SER A 439 40.83 -29.55 -25.43
CA SER A 439 41.75 -30.66 -25.74
C SER A 439 42.42 -31.24 -24.50
N SER A 440 42.56 -30.46 -23.42
CA SER A 440 43.12 -30.94 -22.15
C SER A 440 42.15 -31.81 -21.34
N ILE A 441 40.87 -31.86 -21.70
CA ILE A 441 39.87 -32.67 -21.03
C ILE A 441 40.13 -34.15 -21.39
N PRO A 442 40.43 -35.03 -20.42
CA PRO A 442 40.68 -36.44 -20.72
C PRO A 442 39.48 -37.08 -21.42
N GLU A 443 39.73 -37.96 -22.39
CA GLU A 443 38.69 -38.63 -23.17
C GLU A 443 37.64 -39.32 -22.27
N LYS A 444 38.08 -40.03 -21.23
CA LYS A 444 37.19 -40.66 -20.22
C LYS A 444 36.28 -39.65 -19.50
N LYS A 445 36.72 -38.39 -19.34
CA LYS A 445 35.89 -37.31 -18.78
C LYS A 445 34.90 -36.79 -19.81
N TYR A 446 35.32 -36.59 -21.06
CA TYR A 446 34.43 -36.22 -22.18
C TYR A 446 33.30 -37.24 -22.37
N LEU A 447 33.62 -38.53 -22.51
CA LEU A 447 32.64 -39.61 -22.68
C LEU A 447 31.60 -39.63 -21.55
N ARG A 448 32.04 -39.40 -20.30
CA ARG A 448 31.15 -39.29 -19.14
C ARG A 448 30.23 -38.07 -19.22
N MET A 449 30.77 -36.90 -19.60
CA MET A 449 29.97 -35.69 -19.74
C MET A 449 28.90 -35.87 -20.81
N GLN A 450 29.27 -36.40 -21.98
CA GLN A 450 28.35 -36.64 -23.08
C GLN A 450 27.24 -37.64 -22.70
N LYS A 451 27.61 -38.79 -22.13
CA LYS A 451 26.63 -39.80 -21.66
C LYS A 451 25.64 -39.19 -20.67
N ARG A 452 26.14 -38.41 -19.70
CA ARG A 452 25.28 -37.71 -18.72
C ARG A 452 24.40 -36.65 -19.38
N GLY A 453 24.92 -35.90 -20.36
CA GLY A 453 24.16 -34.95 -21.16
C GLY A 453 22.96 -35.61 -21.86
N ILE A 454 23.20 -36.78 -22.46
CA ILE A 454 22.13 -37.60 -23.08
C ILE A 454 21.12 -38.08 -22.02
N MET A 455 21.58 -38.50 -20.84
CA MET A 455 20.68 -38.93 -19.76
C MET A 455 19.78 -37.79 -19.24
N VAL A 456 20.32 -36.58 -19.08
CA VAL A 456 19.53 -35.42 -18.63
C VAL A 456 18.69 -34.80 -19.74
N ARG A 457 18.94 -35.14 -21.02
CA ARG A 457 18.23 -34.61 -22.19
C ARG A 457 16.72 -34.67 -22.03
N LYS A 458 16.19 -35.77 -21.47
CA LYS A 458 14.75 -35.97 -21.22
C LYS A 458 14.11 -34.81 -20.44
N HIS A 459 14.85 -34.18 -19.53
CA HIS A 459 14.40 -33.05 -18.71
C HIS A 459 14.26 -31.74 -19.50
N PHE A 460 14.74 -31.71 -20.73
CA PHE A 460 14.64 -30.58 -21.65
C PHE A 460 13.72 -30.87 -22.85
N GLU A 461 13.26 -32.12 -23.00
CA GLU A 461 12.41 -32.54 -24.11
C GLU A 461 10.97 -32.02 -23.96
N ILE A 462 10.40 -31.56 -25.06
CA ILE A 462 9.00 -31.14 -25.21
C ILE A 462 8.19 -32.35 -25.71
N ASN A 463 7.09 -32.70 -25.01
CA ASN A 463 6.21 -33.83 -25.34
C ASN A 463 4.72 -33.42 -25.35
N ASN A 464 3.94 -33.70 -26.39
CA ASN A 464 2.50 -33.42 -26.33
C ASN A 464 1.70 -34.73 -26.38
N PRO A 465 1.02 -35.17 -25.29
CA PRO A 465 0.92 -34.52 -23.98
C PRO A 465 2.22 -34.61 -23.14
N PRO A 466 2.37 -33.76 -22.10
CA PRO A 466 3.55 -33.78 -21.23
C PRO A 466 3.79 -35.14 -20.58
N LYS A 467 5.05 -35.56 -20.49
CA LYS A 467 5.47 -36.83 -19.90
C LYS A 467 6.23 -36.62 -18.59
N ARG A 468 6.18 -37.59 -17.70
CA ARG A 468 6.88 -37.50 -16.41
C ARG A 468 8.36 -37.14 -16.60
N PHE A 469 8.84 -36.23 -15.77
CA PHE A 469 10.20 -35.67 -15.80
C PHE A 469 10.61 -34.91 -17.07
N ASP A 470 9.69 -34.59 -17.98
CA ASP A 470 10.00 -33.73 -19.13
C ASP A 470 10.15 -32.25 -18.75
N VAL A 471 10.40 -31.38 -19.75
CA VAL A 471 10.63 -29.96 -19.48
C VAL A 471 9.45 -29.27 -18.78
N PHE A 472 8.21 -29.64 -19.10
CA PHE A 472 7.02 -29.06 -18.46
C PHE A 472 6.99 -29.40 -16.98
N HIS A 473 7.21 -30.68 -16.64
CA HIS A 473 7.23 -31.12 -15.26
C HIS A 473 8.42 -30.56 -14.48
N MET A 474 9.59 -30.42 -15.13
CA MET A 474 10.77 -29.83 -14.51
C MET A 474 10.60 -28.35 -14.20
N ILE A 475 9.94 -27.59 -15.08
CA ILE A 475 9.58 -26.19 -14.81
C ILE A 475 8.61 -26.10 -13.63
N LEU A 476 7.54 -26.91 -13.64
CA LEU A 476 6.59 -26.97 -12.52
C LEU A 476 7.25 -27.38 -11.21
N HIS A 477 8.22 -28.30 -11.25
CA HIS A 477 8.98 -28.74 -10.09
C HIS A 477 9.82 -27.61 -9.51
N SER A 478 10.53 -26.86 -10.35
CA SER A 478 11.27 -25.68 -9.89
C SER A 478 10.34 -24.63 -9.24
N ILE A 479 9.13 -24.41 -9.78
CA ILE A 479 8.12 -23.52 -9.17
C ILE A 479 7.60 -24.09 -7.84
N TRP A 480 7.34 -25.40 -7.78
CA TRP A 480 6.93 -26.11 -6.57
C TRP A 480 7.93 -25.94 -5.43
N LEU A 481 9.23 -26.01 -5.72
CA LEU A 481 10.28 -25.76 -4.72
C LEU A 481 10.16 -24.35 -4.12
N ARG A 482 9.84 -23.32 -4.93
CA ARG A 482 9.65 -21.95 -4.43
C ARG A 482 8.39 -21.85 -3.58
N ARG A 483 7.30 -22.54 -3.97
CA ARG A 483 6.08 -22.60 -3.15
C ARG A 483 6.31 -23.23 -1.77
N LEU A 484 7.20 -24.22 -1.70
CA LEU A 484 7.61 -24.85 -0.46
C LEU A 484 8.49 -23.93 0.42
N ASN A 485 9.11 -22.88 -0.11
CA ASN A 485 10.05 -22.05 0.64
C ASN A 485 9.40 -20.93 1.49
N PHE A 486 8.08 -20.73 1.39
CA PHE A 486 7.37 -19.76 2.22
C PHE A 486 6.07 -20.32 2.83
N ARG A 487 5.48 -19.59 3.78
CA ARG A 487 4.24 -19.95 4.47
C ARG A 487 3.25 -18.80 4.44
N LEU A 488 2.02 -19.07 3.99
CA LEU A 488 0.90 -18.14 4.11
C LEU A 488 0.25 -18.27 5.49
N ARG A 489 -0.30 -17.18 6.01
CA ARG A 489 -1.04 -17.16 7.29
C ARG A 489 -2.48 -16.71 7.05
N ASP A 490 -3.42 -17.43 7.66
CA ASP A 490 -4.82 -17.00 7.74
C ASP A 490 -4.92 -15.76 8.61
N ASN A 491 -5.01 -14.61 7.97
CA ASN A 491 -5.28 -13.37 8.68
C ASN A 491 -6.79 -13.19 8.81
N LEU A 492 -7.37 -13.82 9.84
CA LEU A 492 -8.68 -13.44 10.38
C LEU A 492 -8.66 -12.06 11.09
N ASP A 493 -7.54 -11.33 11.05
CA ASP A 493 -7.39 -9.95 11.55
C ASP A 493 -7.07 -8.97 10.41
N HIS A 494 -7.91 -8.97 9.37
CA HIS A 494 -7.78 -8.05 8.24
C HIS A 494 -8.15 -6.58 8.51
N ASP A 495 -8.53 -6.23 9.74
CA ASP A 495 -8.81 -4.83 10.13
C ASP A 495 -7.58 -4.07 10.66
N ASN A 496 -6.48 -4.74 11.01
CA ASN A 496 -5.28 -4.05 11.54
C ASN A 496 -4.17 -3.78 10.51
N LEU A 497 -4.20 -4.43 9.33
CA LEU A 497 -3.20 -4.20 8.28
C LEU A 497 -3.53 -3.05 7.31
N LEU A 498 -4.76 -2.51 7.35
CA LEU A 498 -5.08 -1.23 6.69
C LEU A 498 -4.53 -0.01 7.44
N LYS A 499 -4.04 -0.19 8.67
CA LYS A 499 -3.28 0.85 9.40
C LYS A 499 -1.75 0.72 9.26
N ALA A 500 -1.26 -0.40 8.73
CA ALA A 500 0.17 -0.61 8.47
C ALA A 500 0.60 -0.22 7.04
N ARG A 501 -0.34 0.16 6.16
CA ARG A 501 -0.05 0.55 4.77
C ARG A 501 0.67 1.89 4.58
N ASP A 502 0.88 2.65 5.65
CA ASP A 502 1.74 3.85 5.63
C ASP A 502 3.08 3.64 6.37
N LEU A 503 3.31 2.49 7.00
CA LEU A 503 4.43 2.29 7.92
C LEU A 503 5.54 1.37 7.39
N ASP A 504 5.24 0.50 6.44
CA ASP A 504 6.26 -0.29 5.76
C ASP A 504 6.63 0.36 4.43
N HIS A 505 7.81 0.99 4.42
CA HIS A 505 8.64 1.39 3.26
C HIS A 505 8.60 2.84 2.80
N VAL A 506 9.13 3.75 3.62
CA VAL A 506 10.06 4.72 3.05
C VAL A 506 11.39 3.99 2.85
N ARG A 507 11.52 3.23 1.74
CA ARG A 507 12.73 2.48 1.39
C ARG A 507 13.90 3.39 1.06
N CYS A 508 13.60 4.62 0.64
CA CYS A 508 14.61 5.60 0.33
C CYS A 508 14.12 7.03 0.56
N VAL A 509 15.05 7.89 1.01
CA VAL A 509 14.84 9.33 1.18
C VAL A 509 16.02 10.08 0.60
N LYS A 510 15.80 11.31 0.14
CA LYS A 510 16.89 12.19 -0.27
C LYS A 510 17.55 12.81 0.96
N ASP A 511 18.89 12.83 0.96
CA ASP A 511 19.66 13.65 1.89
C ASP A 511 19.56 15.15 1.54
N SER A 512 20.26 16.00 2.30
CA SER A 512 20.29 17.45 2.07
C SER A 512 20.88 17.85 0.71
N ASP A 513 21.72 17.00 0.13
CA ASP A 513 22.40 17.22 -1.16
C ASP A 513 21.62 16.62 -2.33
N GLY A 514 20.43 16.06 -2.08
CA GLY A 514 19.55 15.48 -3.08
C GLY A 514 19.87 14.04 -3.48
N ARG A 515 20.81 13.36 -2.80
CA ARG A 515 21.18 11.97 -3.07
C ARG A 515 20.22 11.01 -2.38
N VAL A 516 19.86 9.93 -3.07
CA VAL A 516 18.90 8.95 -2.58
C VAL A 516 19.58 7.95 -1.64
N LEU A 517 19.23 8.01 -0.36
CA LEU A 517 19.64 7.06 0.68
C LEU A 517 18.74 5.83 0.63
N VAL A 518 19.31 4.63 0.60
CA VAL A 518 18.55 3.34 0.54
C VAL A 518 18.79 2.43 1.74
N GLU A 519 19.86 2.66 2.50
CA GLU A 519 20.18 1.87 3.69
C GLU A 519 19.30 2.28 4.88
N THR A 520 18.67 1.31 5.54
CA THR A 520 17.72 1.54 6.64
C THR A 520 18.27 2.44 7.75
N VAL A 521 19.56 2.28 8.11
CA VAL A 521 20.21 3.10 9.15
C VAL A 521 20.37 4.56 8.69
N LYS A 522 20.76 4.80 7.43
CA LYS A 522 20.91 6.14 6.86
C LYS A 522 19.56 6.84 6.69
N VAL A 523 18.53 6.08 6.27
CA VAL A 523 17.16 6.58 6.16
C VAL A 523 16.62 6.99 7.55
N ALA A 524 16.81 6.15 8.57
CA ALA A 524 16.39 6.47 9.94
C ALA A 524 17.12 7.71 10.48
N LYS A 525 18.44 7.83 10.23
CA LYS A 525 19.22 9.00 10.62
C LYS A 525 18.70 10.28 9.94
N ARG A 526 18.45 10.23 8.63
CA ARG A 526 17.91 11.38 7.87
C ARG A 526 16.55 11.85 8.39
N TRP A 527 15.67 10.92 8.77
CA TRP A 527 14.40 11.23 9.43
C TRP A 527 14.61 11.91 10.79
N GLY A 528 15.55 11.41 11.58
CA GLY A 528 15.94 12.00 12.86
C GLY A 528 16.43 13.44 12.71
N GLU A 529 17.34 13.68 11.75
CA GLU A 529 17.86 15.02 11.42
C GLU A 529 16.73 15.96 10.97
N TYR A 530 15.90 15.53 10.00
CA TYR A 530 14.79 16.34 9.49
C TYR A 530 13.81 16.74 10.59
N PHE A 531 13.35 15.79 11.41
CA PHE A 531 12.40 16.10 12.46
C PHE A 531 13.05 16.86 13.61
N SER A 532 14.34 16.65 13.90
CA SER A 532 15.05 17.48 14.88
C SER A 532 15.11 18.92 14.40
N GLU A 533 15.48 19.18 13.15
CA GLU A 533 15.47 20.53 12.56
C GLU A 533 14.06 21.12 12.56
N LEU A 534 13.07 20.42 12.00
CA LEU A 534 11.70 20.92 11.92
C LEU A 534 11.13 21.23 13.30
N LEU A 535 11.38 20.33 14.25
CA LEU A 535 10.82 20.45 15.58
C LEU A 535 11.68 21.29 16.48
N ASN A 536 12.94 21.63 16.20
CA ASN A 536 13.86 22.43 17.04
C ASN A 536 14.38 23.72 16.36
N ALA A 537 13.98 24.04 15.12
CA ALA A 537 14.30 25.30 14.43
C ALA A 537 13.70 26.50 15.18
N GLY A 538 14.53 27.37 15.73
CA GLY A 538 14.11 28.51 16.56
C GLY A 538 15.07 28.93 17.66
N GLY A 539 16.19 28.21 17.83
CA GLY A 539 17.19 28.53 18.85
C GLY A 539 16.69 28.23 20.26
N ASP A 540 17.63 28.15 21.18
CA ASP A 540 17.45 27.88 22.60
C ASP A 540 16.88 29.11 23.35
N GLN A 541 15.87 29.76 22.76
CA GLN A 541 15.03 30.68 23.52
C GLN A 541 14.20 29.81 24.46
N ARG A 542 14.77 29.51 25.64
CA ARG A 542 13.96 29.26 26.84
C ARG A 542 12.84 30.29 26.78
N LEU A 543 11.60 29.84 26.64
CA LEU A 543 10.44 30.66 26.93
C LEU A 543 10.60 31.06 28.39
N VAL A 544 11.22 32.22 28.63
CA VAL A 544 11.30 32.83 29.94
C VAL A 544 9.87 33.25 30.25
N PHE A 545 9.13 32.36 30.92
CA PHE A 545 7.81 32.66 31.48
C PHE A 545 7.93 33.58 32.70
N ASP A 546 9.15 33.97 33.11
CA ASP A 546 9.41 34.73 34.33
C ASP A 546 8.88 36.17 34.32
N GLU A 547 8.43 36.70 33.18
CA GLU A 547 7.92 38.08 33.08
C GLU A 547 6.40 38.20 32.83
N LEU A 548 5.61 37.17 33.14
CA LEU A 548 4.15 37.33 33.34
C LEU A 548 3.76 37.46 34.83
N GLY A 549 4.69 37.94 35.64
CA GLY A 549 4.42 38.46 36.97
C GLY A 549 3.69 39.81 36.89
N HIS A 550 2.39 39.80 36.59
CA HIS A 550 1.53 40.88 37.06
C HIS A 550 1.26 40.68 38.56
N PRO A 551 1.69 41.59 39.45
CA PRO A 551 1.41 41.52 40.88
C PRO A 551 -0.06 41.89 41.12
N GLY A 552 -0.97 40.96 40.84
CA GLY A 552 -2.41 41.17 41.01
C GLY A 552 -3.32 40.06 40.51
N ALA A 553 -2.83 39.11 39.71
CA ALA A 553 -3.64 37.96 39.30
C ALA A 553 -3.66 36.90 40.41
N SER A 554 -4.82 36.79 41.07
CA SER A 554 -5.20 35.74 42.03
C SER A 554 -4.49 34.41 41.74
N ARG A 555 -3.81 33.83 42.73
CA ARG A 555 -3.41 32.41 42.73
C ARG A 555 -4.70 31.61 42.47
N VAL A 556 -4.97 31.27 41.21
CA VAL A 556 -6.09 30.42 40.84
C VAL A 556 -5.86 29.11 41.54
N TYR A 557 -6.64 28.85 42.60
CA TYR A 557 -6.59 27.61 43.35
C TYR A 557 -6.91 26.47 42.39
N CYS A 558 -5.89 25.79 41.86
CA CYS A 558 -6.08 24.70 40.94
C CYS A 558 -6.62 23.50 41.74
N ARG A 559 -7.95 23.42 41.84
CA ARG A 559 -8.65 22.38 42.61
C ARG A 559 -8.12 20.99 42.26
N ARG A 560 -8.05 20.09 43.25
CA ARG A 560 -7.67 18.69 43.03
C ARG A 560 -8.51 18.05 41.91
N ILE A 561 -7.89 17.17 41.14
CA ILE A 561 -8.57 16.35 40.13
C ILE A 561 -9.45 15.33 40.84
N CYS A 562 -10.73 15.33 40.50
CA CYS A 562 -11.68 14.37 41.06
C CYS A 562 -11.80 13.12 40.17
N LEU A 563 -12.28 12.03 40.76
CA LEU A 563 -12.43 10.75 40.07
C LEU A 563 -13.36 10.88 38.85
N GLU A 564 -14.41 11.70 38.95
CA GLU A 564 -15.37 11.92 37.88
C GLU A 564 -14.74 12.58 36.64
N GLU A 565 -13.73 13.44 36.83
CA GLU A 565 -12.99 14.04 35.72
C GLU A 565 -12.16 13.00 34.96
N VAL A 566 -11.49 12.09 35.69
CA VAL A 566 -10.71 10.98 35.10
C VAL A 566 -11.63 9.98 34.39
N VAL A 567 -12.74 9.59 35.02
CA VAL A 567 -13.72 8.68 34.42
C VAL A 567 -14.33 9.29 33.16
N ARG A 568 -14.65 10.60 33.18
CA ARG A 568 -15.14 11.31 32.00
C ARG A 568 -14.11 11.28 30.87
N ALA A 569 -12.83 11.54 31.18
CA ALA A 569 -11.77 11.49 30.19
C ALA A 569 -11.66 10.09 29.55
N LEU A 570 -11.63 9.03 30.37
CA LEU A 570 -11.58 7.64 29.91
C LEU A 570 -12.76 7.28 29.01
N ARG A 571 -14.00 7.62 29.40
CA ARG A 571 -15.21 7.30 28.62
C ARG A 571 -15.18 7.87 27.20
N VAL A 572 -14.59 9.05 27.03
CA VAL A 572 -14.54 9.75 25.73
C VAL A 572 -13.40 9.25 24.84
N MET A 573 -12.37 8.61 25.41
CA MET A 573 -11.30 8.01 24.61
C MET A 573 -11.86 6.90 23.71
N ARG A 574 -11.33 6.78 22.49
CA ARG A 574 -11.77 5.78 21.51
C ARG A 574 -10.98 4.48 21.67
N ASN A 575 -11.66 3.35 21.49
CA ASN A 575 -11.01 2.04 21.42
C ASN A 575 -10.30 1.85 20.06
N GLY A 576 -9.38 0.89 19.98
CA GLY A 576 -8.66 0.49 18.76
C GLY A 576 -7.64 1.52 18.27
N ARG A 577 -7.04 2.29 19.18
CA ARG A 577 -6.00 3.28 18.90
C ARG A 577 -4.61 2.68 19.08
N ALA A 578 -3.66 3.09 18.25
CA ALA A 578 -2.26 2.66 18.37
C ALA A 578 -1.65 3.10 19.71
N VAL A 579 -0.95 2.18 20.36
CA VAL A 579 -0.30 2.36 21.67
C VAL A 579 0.99 3.18 21.55
N GLY A 580 1.39 3.80 22.66
CA GLY A 580 2.70 4.44 22.79
C GLY A 580 3.78 3.43 23.19
N PRO A 581 4.99 3.90 23.54
CA PRO A 581 6.11 3.04 23.94
C PRO A 581 5.84 2.14 25.15
N ASP A 582 4.88 2.52 26.00
CA ASP A 582 4.47 1.74 27.18
C ASP A 582 3.63 0.50 26.82
N GLU A 583 3.17 0.39 25.56
CA GLU A 583 2.31 -0.68 25.06
C GLU A 583 0.98 -0.83 25.82
N ILE A 584 0.59 0.13 26.67
CA ILE A 584 -0.64 0.08 27.46
C ILE A 584 -1.81 0.64 26.62
N PRO A 585 -2.81 -0.18 26.25
CA PRO A 585 -4.00 0.30 25.54
C PRO A 585 -4.94 1.05 26.49
N VAL A 586 -5.75 1.98 25.97
CA VAL A 586 -6.75 2.68 26.81
C VAL A 586 -7.83 1.71 27.32
N GLU A 587 -8.04 0.61 26.60
CA GLU A 587 -8.91 -0.49 26.96
C GLU A 587 -8.51 -1.10 28.30
N PHE A 588 -7.22 -1.20 28.61
CA PHE A 588 -6.76 -1.65 29.92
C PHE A 588 -7.35 -0.74 31.01
N TRP A 589 -7.13 0.59 30.90
CA TRP A 589 -7.64 1.54 31.88
C TRP A 589 -9.17 1.59 31.97
N LYS A 590 -9.88 1.31 30.87
CA LYS A 590 -11.35 1.24 30.88
C LYS A 590 -11.89 0.01 31.61
N HIS A 591 -11.17 -1.11 31.57
CA HIS A 591 -11.62 -2.39 32.16
C HIS A 591 -10.98 -2.71 33.51
N ALA A 592 -9.89 -2.02 33.89
CA ALA A 592 -9.16 -2.23 35.14
C ALA A 592 -9.95 -1.88 36.42
N GLY A 593 -11.18 -1.39 36.30
CA GLY A 593 -12.09 -1.16 37.42
C GLY A 593 -11.81 0.12 38.21
N ARG A 594 -12.60 0.31 39.28
CA ARG A 594 -12.64 1.57 40.05
C ARG A 594 -11.31 1.85 40.76
N ASP A 595 -10.64 0.83 41.28
CA ASP A 595 -9.38 1.00 42.02
C ASP A 595 -8.27 1.57 41.13
N ALA A 596 -8.19 1.12 39.88
CA ALA A 596 -7.27 1.67 38.89
C ALA A 596 -7.58 3.15 38.57
N TRP A 597 -8.84 3.54 38.48
CA TRP A 597 -9.24 4.94 38.26
C TRP A 597 -8.91 5.82 39.47
N VAL A 598 -9.06 5.30 40.69
CA VAL A 598 -8.66 5.99 41.92
C VAL A 598 -7.14 6.16 41.94
N TRP A 599 -6.39 5.13 41.55
CA TRP A 599 -4.94 5.20 41.43
C TRP A 599 -4.49 6.26 40.43
N LEU A 600 -5.07 6.29 39.21
CA LEU A 600 -4.79 7.34 38.22
C LEU A 600 -5.09 8.73 38.76
N THR A 601 -6.21 8.88 39.49
CA THR A 601 -6.60 10.14 40.11
C THR A 601 -5.56 10.61 41.13
N LYS A 602 -5.02 9.69 41.95
CA LYS A 602 -3.94 9.98 42.89
C LYS A 602 -2.67 10.40 42.15
N LEU A 603 -2.25 9.62 41.15
CA LEU A 603 -1.08 9.93 40.32
C LEU A 603 -1.20 11.33 39.69
N PHE A 604 -2.34 11.64 39.07
CA PHE A 604 -2.60 12.93 38.45
C PHE A 604 -2.53 14.09 39.46
N ASN A 605 -3.06 13.91 40.67
CA ASN A 605 -2.93 14.93 41.71
C ASN A 605 -1.49 15.08 42.24
N VAL A 606 -0.71 14.00 42.27
CA VAL A 606 0.72 14.07 42.56
C VAL A 606 1.42 14.90 41.49
N ILE A 607 1.23 14.57 40.21
CA ILE A 607 1.80 15.30 39.07
C ILE A 607 1.41 16.79 39.13
N LEU A 608 0.13 17.10 39.39
CA LEU A 608 -0.36 18.48 39.49
C LEU A 608 0.33 19.27 40.62
N ARG A 609 0.63 18.59 41.75
CA ARG A 609 1.24 19.21 42.93
C ARG A 609 2.75 19.35 42.78
N THR A 610 3.42 18.34 42.25
CA THR A 610 4.89 18.30 42.15
C THR A 610 5.40 18.94 40.86
N ALA A 611 4.52 19.18 39.88
CA ALA A 611 4.87 19.52 38.51
C ALA A 611 5.84 18.50 37.86
N TRP A 612 5.91 17.29 38.41
CA TRP A 612 6.79 16.23 37.96
C TRP A 612 5.96 15.10 37.36
N MET A 613 6.24 14.75 36.10
CA MET A 613 5.62 13.65 35.38
C MET A 613 6.62 12.50 35.18
N PRO A 614 6.17 11.24 35.05
CA PRO A 614 7.04 10.11 34.75
C PRO A 614 7.88 10.32 33.49
N ASP A 615 9.14 9.89 33.52
CA ASP A 615 10.07 10.09 32.40
C ASP A 615 9.65 9.32 31.15
N GLU A 616 8.99 8.17 31.31
CA GLU A 616 8.42 7.39 30.21
C GLU A 616 7.36 8.16 29.42
N TRP A 617 6.68 9.14 30.04
CA TRP A 617 5.70 9.99 29.34
C TRP A 617 6.36 11.10 28.51
N ARG A 618 7.66 11.32 28.69
CA ARG A 618 8.45 12.27 27.89
C ARG A 618 8.92 11.63 26.58
N GLU A 619 8.83 10.31 26.45
CA GLU A 619 9.20 9.57 25.24
C GLU A 619 7.98 9.29 24.35
N SER A 620 8.21 9.21 23.04
CA SER A 620 7.19 8.68 22.11
C SER A 620 7.74 8.25 20.77
N LEU A 621 6.98 7.38 20.12
CA LEU A 621 7.32 6.86 18.80
C LEU A 621 6.84 7.81 17.70
N LEU A 622 7.76 8.23 16.83
CA LEU A 622 7.49 9.13 15.70
C LEU A 622 7.25 8.32 14.41
N VAL A 623 6.10 8.55 13.77
CA VAL A 623 5.66 7.90 12.54
C VAL A 623 5.50 8.94 11.42
N PRO A 624 6.31 8.90 10.35
CA PRO A 624 6.12 9.78 9.18
C PRO A 624 4.95 9.29 8.31
N LEU A 625 3.99 10.17 8.03
CA LEU A 625 2.86 9.90 7.13
C LEU A 625 2.92 10.80 5.89
N PHE A 626 2.92 10.23 4.69
CA PHE A 626 2.98 11.01 3.46
C PHE A 626 1.74 11.90 3.29
N LYS A 627 1.96 13.19 2.96
CA LYS A 627 0.88 14.18 2.79
C LYS A 627 0.07 13.97 1.49
N GLY A 628 0.49 13.04 0.63
CA GLY A 628 -0.19 12.74 -0.64
C GLY A 628 0.10 13.75 -1.76
N LYS A 629 1.16 14.56 -1.62
CA LYS A 629 1.59 15.59 -2.58
C LYS A 629 3.11 15.78 -2.51
N GLY A 630 3.74 16.07 -3.65
CA GLY A 630 5.18 16.29 -3.78
C GLY A 630 5.98 15.01 -3.99
N ASP A 631 7.31 15.14 -4.03
CA ASP A 631 8.25 14.01 -4.14
C ASP A 631 8.17 13.11 -2.89
N ILE A 632 7.89 11.83 -3.09
CA ILE A 632 7.80 10.80 -2.04
C ILE A 632 9.14 10.54 -1.36
N GLN A 633 10.27 10.91 -1.97
CA GLN A 633 11.60 10.79 -1.37
C GLN A 633 12.00 12.03 -0.56
N SER A 634 11.23 13.12 -0.62
CA SER A 634 11.49 14.34 0.16
C SER A 634 10.79 14.27 1.52
N CYS A 635 11.58 14.45 2.59
CA CYS A 635 11.08 14.40 3.98
C CYS A 635 10.01 15.47 4.27
N GLU A 636 10.06 16.62 3.59
CA GLU A 636 9.11 17.73 3.79
C GLU A 636 7.67 17.38 3.39
N ASN A 637 7.51 16.37 2.54
CA ASN A 637 6.21 15.90 2.06
C ASN A 637 5.55 14.91 3.02
N TYR A 638 6.13 14.72 4.21
CA TYR A 638 5.57 13.87 5.25
C TYR A 638 5.15 14.68 6.48
N ARG A 639 4.25 14.09 7.26
CA ARG A 639 3.77 14.58 8.55
C ARG A 639 4.21 13.60 9.63
N GLY A 640 5.02 14.06 10.58
CA GLY A 640 5.36 13.26 11.76
C GLY A 640 4.19 13.18 12.73
N ILE A 641 3.61 12.00 12.91
CA ILE A 641 2.63 11.69 13.95
C ILE A 641 3.35 11.04 15.12
N LYS A 642 2.98 11.42 16.34
CA LYS A 642 3.59 10.82 17.53
C LYS A 642 2.63 10.02 18.37
N LEU A 643 3.08 8.83 18.74
CA LEU A 643 2.36 7.88 19.55
C LEU A 643 2.81 8.03 21.00
N LEU A 644 2.04 8.80 21.77
CA LEU A 644 2.22 8.97 23.23
C LEU A 644 1.59 7.80 24.00
N SER A 645 2.07 7.58 25.23
CA SER A 645 1.40 6.74 26.23
C SER A 645 -0.09 7.09 26.32
N HIS A 646 -0.95 6.08 26.37
CA HIS A 646 -2.38 6.33 26.58
C HIS A 646 -2.67 6.92 27.96
N THR A 647 -1.87 6.58 28.96
CA THR A 647 -2.00 7.11 30.33
C THR A 647 -1.78 8.62 30.35
N MET A 648 -0.74 9.10 29.64
CA MET A 648 -0.49 10.53 29.42
C MET A 648 -1.66 11.21 28.69
N LYS A 649 -2.22 10.57 27.65
CA LYS A 649 -3.38 11.13 26.92
C LYS A 649 -4.63 11.27 27.80
N VAL A 650 -4.81 10.42 28.81
CA VAL A 650 -5.88 10.58 29.81
C VAL A 650 -5.64 11.84 30.63
N TRP A 651 -4.42 12.06 31.12
CA TRP A 651 -4.02 13.27 31.82
C TRP A 651 -4.25 14.54 30.99
N GLU A 652 -3.72 14.59 29.75
CA GLU A 652 -3.90 15.73 28.84
C GLU A 652 -5.38 16.07 28.61
N ARG A 653 -6.24 15.04 28.58
CA ARG A 653 -7.67 15.23 28.39
C ARG A 653 -8.33 15.84 29.62
N VAL A 654 -7.95 15.42 30.83
CA VAL A 654 -8.42 16.02 32.08
C VAL A 654 -8.04 17.49 32.12
N ILE A 655 -6.79 17.82 31.80
CA ILE A 655 -6.30 19.20 31.77
C ILE A 655 -6.99 20.00 30.67
N GLU A 656 -7.15 19.45 29.46
CA GLU A 656 -7.92 20.12 28.40
C GLU A 656 -9.31 20.50 28.89
N TYR A 657 -10.05 19.58 29.51
CA TYR A 657 -11.42 19.88 29.95
C TYR A 657 -11.49 21.02 30.96
N ARG A 658 -10.42 21.24 31.74
CA ARG A 658 -10.31 22.38 32.64
C ARG A 658 -9.98 23.66 31.89
N VAL A 659 -9.01 23.63 30.97
CA VAL A 659 -8.59 24.79 30.18
C VAL A 659 -9.65 25.26 29.18
N ARG A 660 -10.36 24.34 28.52
CA ARG A 660 -11.38 24.65 27.51
C ARG A 660 -12.59 25.42 28.09
N LYS A 661 -12.79 25.39 29.41
CA LYS A 661 -13.82 26.22 30.06
C LYS A 661 -13.48 27.70 30.05
N GLU A 662 -12.19 28.04 29.96
CA GLU A 662 -11.67 29.40 30.08
C GLU A 662 -11.25 29.98 28.72
N CYS A 663 -11.06 29.17 27.67
CA CYS A 663 -10.55 29.64 26.36
C CYS A 663 -11.17 28.89 25.16
N MET A 664 -11.63 29.65 24.14
CA MET A 664 -12.04 29.16 22.82
C MET A 664 -11.01 29.57 21.75
N LEU A 665 -9.97 28.78 21.53
CA LEU A 665 -9.04 28.97 20.39
C LEU A 665 -8.97 27.67 19.58
N PHE A 666 -9.04 27.77 18.25
CA PHE A 666 -9.00 26.62 17.34
C PHE A 666 -8.13 26.89 16.11
N ALA A 667 -7.17 25.98 15.89
CA ALA A 667 -6.32 25.80 14.69
C ALA A 667 -5.51 27.03 14.22
N ASP A 668 -4.70 26.81 13.19
CA ASP A 668 -3.82 27.76 12.50
C ASP A 668 -4.52 28.56 11.39
N ASP A 669 -5.69 28.09 10.89
CA ASP A 669 -6.45 28.75 9.82
C ASP A 669 -7.40 29.85 10.37
N ILE A 670 -6.86 31.07 10.53
CA ILE A 670 -7.57 32.26 11.04
C ILE A 670 -8.09 33.11 9.87
N VAL A 671 -9.31 33.65 10.00
CA VAL A 671 -9.89 34.61 9.04
C VAL A 671 -10.16 35.92 9.77
N LEU A 672 -9.60 37.02 9.24
CA LEU A 672 -9.85 38.38 9.71
C LEU A 672 -10.86 39.05 8.78
N ILE A 673 -11.81 39.80 9.35
CA ILE A 673 -12.86 40.51 8.61
C ILE A 673 -12.92 41.93 9.13
N ASP A 674 -12.95 42.89 8.21
CA ASP A 674 -13.14 44.31 8.46
C ASP A 674 -13.96 44.95 7.33
N ASP A 675 -14.56 46.10 7.60
CA ASP A 675 -15.32 46.88 6.62
C ASP A 675 -14.41 47.77 5.76
N THR A 676 -13.16 48.02 6.18
CA THR A 676 -12.15 48.76 5.42
C THR A 676 -10.80 48.04 5.33
N ARG A 677 -9.94 48.43 4.38
CA ARG A 677 -8.60 47.83 4.21
C ARG A 677 -7.65 48.26 5.33
N GLU A 678 -7.82 49.47 5.84
CA GLU A 678 -7.07 50.03 6.96
C GLU A 678 -7.37 49.23 8.23
N GLY A 679 -8.64 49.00 8.56
CA GLY A 679 -9.01 48.18 9.72
C GLY A 679 -8.55 46.73 9.60
N LEU A 680 -8.50 46.18 8.37
CA LEU A 680 -7.93 44.86 8.13
C LEU A 680 -6.41 44.83 8.40
N ASN A 681 -5.66 45.84 7.96
CA ASN A 681 -4.22 45.98 8.26
C ASN A 681 -3.96 46.13 9.76
N ASP A 682 -4.74 46.96 10.46
CA ASP A 682 -4.61 47.15 11.91
C ASP A 682 -4.81 45.84 12.67
N LYS A 683 -5.83 45.06 12.28
CA LYS A 683 -6.07 43.72 12.83
C LYS A 683 -4.92 42.77 12.50
N LEU A 684 -4.44 42.77 11.26
CA LEU A 684 -3.36 41.88 10.84
C LEU A 684 -2.06 42.14 11.62
N GLU A 685 -1.74 43.41 11.87
CA GLU A 685 -0.57 43.83 12.65
C GLU A 685 -0.72 43.49 14.14
N SER A 686 -1.90 43.73 14.72
CA SER A 686 -2.21 43.34 16.10
C SER A 686 -2.03 41.83 16.32
N TRP A 687 -2.51 41.02 15.37
CA TRP A 687 -2.34 39.57 15.41
C TRP A 687 -0.87 39.16 15.21
N ARG A 688 -0.12 39.82 14.32
CA ARG A 688 1.31 39.57 14.12
C ARG A 688 2.09 39.76 15.42
N LEU A 689 1.92 40.90 16.08
CA LEU A 689 2.61 41.21 17.33
C LEU A 689 2.25 40.21 18.45
N ALA A 690 0.96 39.89 18.59
CA ALA A 690 0.49 38.93 19.60
C ALA A 690 1.04 37.51 19.37
N LEU A 691 1.20 37.10 18.11
CA LEU A 691 1.73 35.79 17.75
C LEU A 691 3.26 35.73 17.88
N GLU A 692 3.97 36.76 17.42
CA GLU A 692 5.44 36.81 17.44
C GLU A 692 6.00 36.88 18.87
N THR A 693 5.35 37.62 19.77
CA THR A 693 5.70 37.65 21.21
C THR A 693 5.56 36.28 21.88
N LYS A 694 4.84 35.34 21.25
CA LYS A 694 4.66 33.96 21.70
C LYS A 694 5.42 32.95 20.83
N GLY A 695 6.32 33.42 19.95
CA GLY A 695 7.16 32.60 19.08
C GLY A 695 6.47 32.03 17.85
N PHE A 696 5.25 32.50 17.52
CA PHE A 696 4.53 32.11 16.30
C PHE A 696 4.77 33.12 15.17
N ARG A 697 4.74 32.66 13.91
CA ARG A 697 4.88 33.53 12.74
C ARG A 697 3.73 33.32 11.76
N ILE A 698 3.22 34.41 11.20
CA ILE A 698 2.21 34.38 10.14
C ILE A 698 2.88 33.98 8.82
N SER A 699 2.29 33.03 8.09
CA SER A 699 2.82 32.58 6.81
C SER A 699 2.50 33.57 5.70
N ARG A 700 3.50 34.34 5.28
CA ARG A 700 3.37 35.34 4.20
C ARG A 700 2.85 34.72 2.89
N ASN A 701 3.44 33.60 2.47
CA ASN A 701 3.10 32.92 1.20
C ASN A 701 1.71 32.24 1.19
N LYS A 702 1.08 32.04 2.35
CA LYS A 702 -0.25 31.42 2.45
C LYS A 702 -1.35 32.41 2.78
N THR A 703 -0.99 33.64 3.15
CA THR A 703 -1.96 34.67 3.51
C THR A 703 -2.42 35.35 2.23
N GLU A 704 -3.74 35.41 2.05
CA GLU A 704 -4.40 36.05 0.90
C GLU A 704 -5.53 36.90 1.46
N TYR A 705 -5.92 37.97 0.77
CA TYR A 705 -7.09 38.76 1.13
C TYR A 705 -8.11 38.81 -0.02
N MET A 706 -9.38 38.94 0.31
CA MET A 706 -10.49 39.02 -0.66
C MET A 706 -11.41 40.17 -0.30
N GLU A 707 -11.86 40.91 -1.30
CA GLU A 707 -12.74 42.07 -1.14
C GLU A 707 -14.13 41.76 -1.72
N TYR A 708 -15.18 42.05 -0.94
CA TYR A 708 -16.56 41.80 -1.34
C TYR A 708 -17.21 43.04 -1.96
N ARG A 709 -17.52 42.98 -3.26
CA ARG A 709 -18.18 44.08 -3.98
C ARG A 709 -19.70 43.88 -4.04
N PHE A 710 -20.41 44.30 -3.00
CA PHE A 710 -21.88 44.16 -2.97
C PHE A 710 -22.64 45.28 -3.72
N SER A 711 -22.04 46.45 -3.90
CA SER A 711 -22.69 47.66 -4.44
C SER A 711 -22.39 47.92 -5.92
N GLY A 712 -21.41 47.22 -6.52
CA GLY A 712 -21.01 47.41 -7.92
C GLY A 712 -20.42 48.79 -8.26
N ARG A 713 -20.07 49.60 -7.25
CA ARG A 713 -19.30 50.84 -7.42
C ARG A 713 -17.84 50.55 -7.12
N ASP A 714 -16.95 50.89 -8.03
CA ASP A 714 -15.51 50.90 -7.77
C ASP A 714 -15.20 52.12 -6.89
N THR A 715 -14.93 51.87 -5.62
CA THR A 715 -14.12 52.78 -4.82
C THR A 715 -12.72 52.18 -4.84
N GLU A 716 -11.85 52.69 -5.72
CA GLU A 716 -10.43 52.41 -5.65
C GLU A 716 -9.89 53.04 -4.35
N SER A 717 -9.82 52.23 -3.29
CA SER A 717 -8.96 52.58 -2.15
C SER A 717 -7.51 52.34 -2.59
N GLU A 718 -6.67 53.37 -2.47
CA GLU A 718 -5.22 53.30 -2.71
C GLU A 718 -4.49 52.48 -1.64
N VAL A 719 -5.17 52.07 -0.57
CA VAL A 719 -4.54 51.36 0.54
C VAL A 719 -4.31 49.88 0.19
N GLU A 720 -3.05 49.48 0.25
CA GLU A 720 -2.59 48.10 0.06
C GLU A 720 -2.64 47.31 1.38
N VAL A 721 -2.97 46.01 1.28
CA VAL A 721 -2.94 45.09 2.44
C VAL A 721 -1.56 44.45 2.53
N LYS A 722 -0.88 44.60 3.67
CA LYS A 722 0.51 44.13 3.85
C LYS A 722 0.77 43.53 5.22
N ILE A 723 1.72 42.59 5.26
CA ILE A 723 2.33 42.06 6.50
C ILE A 723 3.78 42.53 6.51
N ASP A 724 4.14 43.40 7.44
CA ASP A 724 5.41 44.15 7.41
C ASP A 724 5.60 44.90 6.07
N SER A 725 6.55 44.44 5.24
CA SER A 725 6.84 44.92 3.89
C SER A 725 6.29 44.02 2.78
N HIS A 726 5.61 42.92 3.11
CA HIS A 726 5.12 41.95 2.14
C HIS A 726 3.67 42.25 1.75
N LEU A 727 3.44 42.48 0.45
CA LEU A 727 2.10 42.65 -0.10
C LEU A 727 1.33 41.33 -0.04
N VAL A 728 0.15 41.36 0.58
CA VAL A 728 -0.75 40.22 0.62
C VAL A 728 -1.49 40.16 -0.72
N PRO A 729 -1.48 39.04 -1.46
CA PRO A 729 -2.17 38.93 -2.73
C PRO A 729 -3.70 39.04 -2.57
N LYS A 730 -4.33 39.83 -3.46
CA LYS A 730 -5.79 39.91 -3.60
C LYS A 730 -6.30 38.74 -4.44
N VAL A 731 -7.32 38.04 -3.96
CA VAL A 731 -7.95 36.92 -4.68
C VAL A 731 -9.46 37.12 -4.85
N ASP A 732 -10.01 36.66 -5.97
CA ASP A 732 -11.47 36.66 -6.21
C ASP A 732 -12.17 35.43 -5.64
N ARG A 733 -11.38 34.41 -5.25
CA ARG A 733 -11.87 33.18 -4.64
C ARG A 733 -10.90 32.72 -3.56
N PHE A 734 -11.44 32.30 -2.42
CA PHE A 734 -10.65 31.83 -1.29
C PHE A 734 -11.15 30.46 -0.82
N ARG A 735 -10.25 29.54 -0.47
CA ARG A 735 -10.64 28.23 0.09
C ARG A 735 -10.51 28.27 1.61
N TYR A 736 -11.63 28.05 2.31
CA TYR A 736 -11.65 28.00 3.77
C TYR A 736 -12.36 26.74 4.29
N LEU A 737 -11.65 25.97 5.12
CA LEU A 737 -12.00 24.62 5.62
C LEU A 737 -12.71 23.72 4.58
N GLY A 738 -12.18 23.76 3.35
CA GLY A 738 -12.62 22.95 2.22
C GLY A 738 -13.73 23.55 1.34
N SER A 739 -14.36 24.66 1.72
CA SER A 739 -15.33 25.38 0.87
C SER A 739 -14.66 26.48 0.07
N VAL A 740 -15.17 26.76 -1.13
CA VAL A 740 -14.71 27.87 -1.97
C VAL A 740 -15.65 29.05 -1.82
N ILE A 741 -15.10 30.17 -1.39
CA ILE A 741 -15.82 31.43 -1.22
C ILE A 741 -15.46 32.33 -2.41
N GLN A 742 -16.46 33.00 -3.02
CA GLN A 742 -16.26 33.90 -4.17
C GLN A 742 -16.61 35.35 -3.79
N ALA A 743 -15.86 36.31 -4.34
CA ALA A 743 -16.04 37.74 -4.11
C ALA A 743 -17.40 38.30 -4.60
N ASP A 744 -18.02 37.65 -5.59
CA ASP A 744 -19.35 38.00 -6.11
C ASP A 744 -20.53 37.40 -5.30
N GLY A 745 -20.20 36.54 -4.31
CA GLY A 745 -21.16 35.81 -3.49
C GLY A 745 -21.97 34.74 -4.23
N GLU A 746 -21.52 34.31 -5.41
CA GLU A 746 -22.09 33.19 -6.15
C GLU A 746 -21.57 31.83 -5.65
N LEU A 747 -22.25 30.75 -6.04
CA LEU A 747 -21.97 29.39 -5.58
C LEU A 747 -21.34 28.49 -6.65
N ASP A 748 -21.14 28.99 -7.86
CA ASP A 748 -20.75 28.16 -8.99
C ASP A 748 -19.38 27.51 -8.79
N ALA A 749 -18.43 28.22 -8.16
CA ALA A 749 -17.11 27.66 -7.84
C ALA A 749 -17.19 26.59 -6.74
N ASP A 750 -17.98 26.80 -5.69
CA ASP A 750 -18.10 25.82 -4.59
C ASP A 750 -18.83 24.57 -5.06
N VAL A 751 -19.95 24.72 -5.78
CA VAL A 751 -20.68 23.59 -6.39
C VAL A 751 -19.77 22.81 -7.34
N GLY A 752 -19.00 23.50 -8.18
CA GLY A 752 -18.02 22.88 -9.07
C GLY A 752 -16.93 22.12 -8.31
N HIS A 753 -16.38 22.75 -7.25
CA HIS A 753 -15.38 22.13 -6.39
C HIS A 753 -15.91 20.86 -5.72
N ARG A 754 -17.10 20.92 -5.10
CA ARG A 754 -17.72 19.77 -4.43
C ARG A 754 -18.07 18.63 -5.38
N VAL A 755 -18.55 18.92 -6.59
CA VAL A 755 -18.72 17.90 -7.63
C VAL A 755 -17.38 17.27 -7.99
N GLY A 756 -16.31 18.05 -8.13
CA GLY A 756 -14.97 17.55 -8.36
C GLY A 756 -14.45 16.63 -7.24
N VAL A 757 -14.63 17.04 -5.98
CA VAL A 757 -14.27 16.23 -4.80
C VAL A 757 -15.07 14.94 -4.75
N ALA A 758 -16.37 15.00 -5.05
CA ALA A 758 -17.23 13.81 -5.14
C ALA A 758 -16.75 12.84 -6.23
N TRP A 759 -16.41 13.35 -7.42
CA TRP A 759 -15.82 12.52 -8.48
C TRP A 759 -14.49 11.90 -8.08
N ALA A 760 -13.62 12.65 -7.38
CA ALA A 760 -12.37 12.09 -6.87
C ALA A 760 -12.63 10.93 -5.89
N LYS A 761 -13.58 11.09 -4.95
CA LYS A 761 -13.99 10.03 -4.03
C LYS A 761 -14.66 8.86 -4.74
N TRP A 762 -15.47 9.12 -5.75
CA TRP A 762 -16.11 8.09 -6.57
C TRP A 762 -15.07 7.27 -7.34
N ARG A 763 -14.07 7.92 -7.96
CA ARG A 763 -12.98 7.25 -8.69
C ARG A 763 -12.11 6.40 -7.78
N LEU A 764 -11.77 6.90 -6.58
CA LEU A 764 -11.06 6.11 -5.58
C LEU A 764 -11.85 4.87 -5.12
N ALA A 765 -13.18 4.93 -5.22
CA ALA A 765 -14.08 3.85 -4.87
C ALA A 765 -14.59 3.04 -6.07
N SER A 766 -14.06 3.27 -7.28
CA SER A 766 -14.56 2.64 -8.51
C SER A 766 -14.46 1.12 -8.46
N GLY A 767 -13.44 0.57 -7.78
CA GLY A 767 -13.29 -0.86 -7.56
C GLY A 767 -14.46 -1.51 -6.82
N VAL A 768 -15.20 -0.76 -5.99
CA VAL A 768 -16.43 -1.23 -5.32
C VAL A 768 -17.67 -0.79 -6.10
N LEU A 769 -17.70 0.45 -6.57
CA LEU A 769 -18.89 1.03 -7.20
C LEU A 769 -19.15 0.45 -8.61
N CYS A 770 -18.11 0.04 -9.33
CA CYS A 770 -18.23 -0.53 -10.69
C CYS A 770 -18.22 -2.06 -10.71
N ASP A 771 -17.89 -2.74 -9.61
CA ASP A 771 -17.87 -4.21 -9.55
C ASP A 771 -19.27 -4.80 -9.75
N LEU A 772 -19.45 -5.64 -10.78
CA LEU A 772 -20.72 -6.29 -11.09
C LEU A 772 -21.18 -7.28 -10.00
N LYS A 773 -20.27 -7.82 -9.18
CA LYS A 773 -20.57 -8.74 -8.08
C LYS A 773 -21.24 -8.04 -6.89
N ILE A 774 -21.07 -6.73 -6.77
CA ILE A 774 -21.63 -5.95 -5.66
C ILE A 774 -23.05 -5.53 -6.02
N SER A 775 -24.02 -5.97 -5.22
CA SER A 775 -25.43 -5.66 -5.47
C SER A 775 -25.65 -4.13 -5.55
N PRO A 776 -26.54 -3.65 -6.44
CA PRO A 776 -26.82 -2.22 -6.56
C PRO A 776 -27.18 -1.54 -5.23
N ARG A 777 -27.87 -2.25 -4.34
CA ARG A 777 -28.19 -1.78 -2.99
C ARG A 777 -26.95 -1.54 -2.12
N MET A 778 -25.95 -2.42 -2.20
CA MET A 778 -24.70 -2.24 -1.48
C MET A 778 -23.87 -1.11 -2.06
N LYS A 779 -23.82 -1.01 -3.39
CA LYS A 779 -23.18 0.13 -4.07
C LYS A 779 -23.83 1.46 -3.68
N GLY A 780 -25.16 1.50 -3.56
CA GLY A 780 -25.89 2.66 -3.05
C GLY A 780 -25.54 3.02 -1.61
N LYS A 781 -25.43 2.03 -0.71
CA LYS A 781 -24.94 2.24 0.67
C LYS A 781 -23.53 2.85 0.69
N PHE A 782 -22.64 2.38 -0.18
CA PHE A 782 -21.28 2.92 -0.29
C PHE A 782 -21.30 4.36 -0.81
N TYR A 783 -22.02 4.63 -1.92
CA TYR A 783 -22.16 5.96 -2.50
C TYR A 783 -22.71 6.97 -1.47
N ARG A 784 -23.74 6.56 -0.71
CA ARG A 784 -24.33 7.35 0.38
C ARG A 784 -23.32 7.68 1.48
N SER A 785 -22.39 6.78 1.78
CA SER A 785 -21.48 6.89 2.93
C SER A 785 -20.21 7.67 2.60
N VAL A 786 -19.74 7.61 1.34
CA VAL A 786 -18.44 8.16 0.94
C VAL A 786 -18.56 9.30 -0.06
N VAL A 787 -19.36 9.13 -1.11
CA VAL A 787 -19.38 10.04 -2.27
C VAL A 787 -20.35 11.20 -2.05
N ARG A 788 -21.60 10.89 -1.68
CA ARG A 788 -22.64 11.92 -1.47
C ARG A 788 -22.27 12.90 -0.35
N PRO A 789 -21.71 12.49 0.80
CA PRO A 789 -21.30 13.43 1.85
C PRO A 789 -20.20 14.37 1.38
N ALA A 790 -19.25 13.90 0.55
CA ALA A 790 -18.22 14.76 -0.02
C ALA A 790 -18.80 15.79 -1.01
N MET A 791 -19.85 15.42 -1.75
CA MET A 791 -20.57 16.31 -2.67
C MET A 791 -21.43 17.35 -1.95
N LEU A 792 -21.97 17.02 -0.78
CA LEU A 792 -22.90 17.86 -0.02
C LEU A 792 -22.26 18.55 1.19
N TYR A 793 -20.96 18.40 1.40
CA TYR A 793 -20.26 19.07 2.49
C TYR A 793 -20.39 20.59 2.34
N GLY A 794 -20.88 21.26 3.38
CA GLY A 794 -21.07 22.72 3.40
C GLY A 794 -22.32 23.21 2.67
N ALA A 795 -23.17 22.31 2.18
CA ALA A 795 -24.31 22.66 1.34
C ALA A 795 -25.57 23.13 2.13
N GLU A 796 -25.63 22.80 3.41
CA GLU A 796 -26.37 23.51 4.48
C GLU A 796 -26.44 25.06 4.37
N CYS A 797 -25.37 25.72 3.92
CA CYS A 797 -25.30 27.19 3.80
C CYS A 797 -25.74 27.71 2.44
N TRP A 798 -26.06 26.82 1.50
CA TRP A 798 -26.17 27.22 0.11
C TRP A 798 -27.54 27.83 -0.21
N ALA A 799 -27.54 29.08 -0.66
CA ALA A 799 -28.68 29.71 -1.31
C ALA A 799 -28.82 29.20 -2.76
N VAL A 800 -29.21 27.93 -2.94
CA VAL A 800 -29.20 27.26 -4.24
C VAL A 800 -30.20 27.81 -5.26
N LYS A 801 -29.71 28.05 -6.49
CA LYS A 801 -30.52 28.28 -7.70
C LYS A 801 -30.93 26.95 -8.33
N LYS A 802 -31.97 26.96 -9.18
CA LYS A 802 -32.40 25.76 -9.93
C LYS A 802 -31.26 25.19 -10.79
N THR A 803 -30.38 26.05 -11.32
CA THR A 803 -29.19 25.66 -12.09
C THR A 803 -28.20 24.83 -11.24
N HIS A 804 -27.95 25.23 -9.99
CA HIS A 804 -27.06 24.51 -9.08
C HIS A 804 -27.62 23.13 -8.74
N VAL A 805 -28.93 23.04 -8.44
CA VAL A 805 -29.60 21.76 -8.17
C VAL A 805 -29.53 20.84 -9.39
N ARG A 806 -29.77 21.36 -10.61
CA ARG A 806 -29.64 20.59 -11.86
C ARG A 806 -28.21 20.07 -12.06
N ARG A 807 -27.18 20.86 -11.73
CA ARG A 807 -25.77 20.45 -11.84
C ARG A 807 -25.42 19.31 -10.88
N LEU A 808 -25.84 19.40 -9.61
CA LEU A 808 -25.68 18.34 -8.62
C LEU A 808 -26.45 17.07 -9.03
N HIS A 809 -27.68 17.24 -9.47
CA HIS A 809 -28.53 16.15 -9.95
C HIS A 809 -27.90 15.43 -11.15
N ALA A 810 -27.39 16.18 -12.14
CA ALA A 810 -26.72 15.60 -13.30
C ALA A 810 -25.45 14.83 -12.91
N ALA A 811 -24.62 15.42 -12.04
CA ALA A 811 -23.42 14.75 -11.54
C ALA A 811 -23.75 13.44 -10.80
N GLU A 812 -24.73 13.49 -9.89
CA GLU A 812 -25.20 12.31 -9.17
C GLU A 812 -25.75 11.24 -10.11
N MET A 813 -26.68 11.58 -10.99
CA MET A 813 -27.27 10.59 -11.88
C MET A 813 -26.25 9.98 -12.84
N ARG A 814 -25.22 10.74 -13.23
CA ARG A 814 -24.10 10.21 -14.01
C ARG A 814 -23.31 9.18 -13.19
N MET A 815 -22.97 9.48 -11.94
CA MET A 815 -22.31 8.52 -11.02
C MET A 815 -23.17 7.28 -10.75
N LEU A 816 -24.48 7.46 -10.50
CA LEU A 816 -25.42 6.37 -10.20
C LEU A 816 -25.69 5.46 -11.41
N ARG A 817 -25.73 6.02 -12.61
CA ARG A 817 -25.88 5.22 -13.84
C ARG A 817 -24.62 4.44 -14.13
N TRP A 818 -23.45 5.07 -13.99
CA TRP A 818 -22.17 4.43 -14.26
C TRP A 818 -21.91 3.25 -13.33
N MET A 819 -22.16 3.40 -12.02
CA MET A 819 -22.04 2.29 -11.05
C MET A 819 -23.00 1.13 -11.33
N CYS A 820 -24.10 1.38 -12.05
CA CYS A 820 -25.05 0.36 -12.49
C CYS A 820 -24.76 -0.19 -13.90
N GLY A 821 -23.68 0.26 -14.55
CA GLY A 821 -23.37 -0.11 -15.93
C GLY A 821 -24.43 0.36 -16.94
N LYS A 822 -25.15 1.44 -16.63
CA LYS A 822 -26.24 1.96 -17.48
C LYS A 822 -25.82 3.23 -18.19
N THR A 823 -26.19 3.33 -19.45
CA THR A 823 -25.97 4.52 -20.28
C THR A 823 -27.28 5.29 -20.44
N ARG A 824 -27.24 6.41 -21.18
CA ARG A 824 -28.47 7.12 -21.60
C ARG A 824 -29.16 6.39 -22.76
N LEU A 825 -28.44 5.58 -23.52
CA LEU A 825 -28.98 4.82 -24.66
C LEU A 825 -29.93 3.71 -24.22
N ASP A 826 -29.76 3.20 -22.99
CA ASP A 826 -30.60 2.15 -22.42
C ASP A 826 -32.04 2.61 -22.13
N ARG A 827 -32.35 3.91 -22.27
CA ARG A 827 -33.69 4.52 -22.05
C ARG A 827 -34.33 4.23 -20.68
N ILE A 828 -33.55 3.82 -19.68
CA ILE A 828 -34.02 3.58 -18.30
C ILE A 828 -34.25 4.92 -17.60
N SER A 829 -35.37 5.09 -16.89
CA SER A 829 -35.68 6.32 -16.14
C SER A 829 -34.75 6.55 -14.94
N ASN A 830 -34.53 7.81 -14.55
CA ASN A 830 -33.70 8.13 -13.38
C ASN A 830 -34.27 7.55 -12.07
N GLU A 831 -35.59 7.40 -11.99
CA GLU A 831 -36.28 6.88 -10.81
C GLU A 831 -36.01 5.38 -10.62
N VAL A 832 -35.99 4.61 -11.72
CA VAL A 832 -35.64 3.19 -11.69
C VAL A 832 -34.21 2.99 -11.16
N ILE A 833 -33.24 3.76 -11.66
CA ILE A 833 -31.85 3.70 -11.19
C ILE A 833 -31.77 3.99 -9.68
N ARG A 834 -32.43 5.07 -9.23
CA ARG A 834 -32.49 5.43 -7.81
C ARG A 834 -33.11 4.33 -6.95
N ARG A 835 -34.21 3.73 -7.39
CA ARG A 835 -34.88 2.63 -6.68
C ARG A 835 -34.00 1.40 -6.57
N GLN A 836 -33.26 1.09 -7.64
CA GLN A 836 -32.33 -0.04 -7.71
C GLN A 836 -31.18 0.11 -6.70
N VAL A 837 -30.57 1.29 -6.61
CA VAL A 837 -29.48 1.56 -5.65
C VAL A 837 -29.98 2.00 -4.27
N GLY A 838 -31.28 2.31 -4.12
CA GLY A 838 -31.85 2.83 -2.88
C GLY A 838 -31.47 4.28 -2.58
N MET A 839 -31.39 5.16 -3.58
CA MET A 839 -30.95 6.54 -3.38
C MET A 839 -32.12 7.52 -3.46
N ALA A 840 -32.34 8.30 -2.41
CA ALA A 840 -33.24 9.47 -2.46
C ALA A 840 -32.68 10.56 -3.39
N PRO A 841 -33.50 11.42 -4.01
CA PRO A 841 -33.03 12.56 -4.80
C PRO A 841 -32.07 13.47 -4.03
N VAL A 842 -31.03 13.97 -4.71
CA VAL A 842 -30.05 14.90 -4.10
C VAL A 842 -30.70 16.18 -3.57
N GLU A 843 -31.75 16.67 -4.22
CA GLU A 843 -32.47 17.88 -3.80
C GLU A 843 -33.13 17.72 -2.44
N ASP A 844 -33.75 16.56 -2.18
CA ASP A 844 -34.37 16.28 -0.88
C ASP A 844 -33.30 16.12 0.21
N LYS A 845 -32.16 15.50 -0.10
CA LYS A 845 -31.05 15.41 0.85
C LYS A 845 -30.39 16.75 1.15
N LEU A 846 -30.35 17.64 0.17
CA LEU A 846 -29.89 19.00 0.35
C LEU A 846 -30.84 19.78 1.26
N ARG A 847 -32.16 19.63 1.07
CA ARG A 847 -33.19 20.19 1.97
C ARG A 847 -33.05 19.66 3.39
N GLU A 848 -32.94 18.34 3.56
CA GLU A 848 -32.74 17.71 4.86
C GLU A 848 -31.50 18.25 5.58
N ALA A 849 -30.39 18.45 4.86
CA ALA A 849 -29.16 19.01 5.44
C ALA A 849 -29.37 20.45 5.96
N ARG A 850 -30.01 21.32 5.17
CA ARG A 850 -30.33 22.70 5.57
C ARG A 850 -31.25 22.77 6.78
N LEU A 851 -32.33 21.99 6.80
CA LEU A 851 -33.28 21.98 7.93
C LEU A 851 -32.69 21.34 9.19
N ARG A 852 -31.85 20.31 9.03
CA ARG A 852 -31.11 19.72 10.16
C ARG A 852 -30.19 20.76 10.80
N TRP A 853 -29.52 21.55 9.97
CA TRP A 853 -28.70 22.65 10.44
C TRP A 853 -29.52 23.72 11.17
N LEU A 854 -30.60 24.20 10.54
CA LEU A 854 -31.49 25.21 11.13
C LEU A 854 -31.93 24.79 12.54
N GLY A 855 -32.36 23.54 12.72
CA GLY A 855 -32.77 23.07 14.03
C GLY A 855 -31.63 23.05 15.06
N HIS A 856 -30.39 22.78 14.63
CA HIS A 856 -29.22 22.88 15.52
C HIS A 856 -28.97 24.31 15.97
N VAL A 857 -29.11 25.29 15.07
CA VAL A 857 -28.97 26.72 15.39
C VAL A 857 -30.08 27.18 16.34
N ARG A 858 -31.34 26.82 16.06
CA ARG A 858 -32.51 27.23 16.84
C ARG A 858 -32.47 26.77 18.30
N ARG A 859 -31.79 25.66 18.59
CA ARG A 859 -31.60 25.11 19.95
C ARG A 859 -30.39 25.65 20.70
N ARG A 860 -29.59 26.54 20.10
CA ARG A 860 -28.48 27.21 20.79
C ARG A 860 -28.96 28.44 21.54
N ASP A 861 -28.19 28.81 22.55
CA ASP A 861 -28.33 30.08 23.26
C ASP A 861 -28.29 31.27 22.28
N ALA A 862 -29.02 32.34 22.59
CA ALA A 862 -29.06 33.54 21.76
C ALA A 862 -27.68 34.16 21.55
N ASP A 863 -26.83 34.12 22.58
CA ASP A 863 -25.49 34.73 22.58
C ASP A 863 -24.41 33.80 22.02
N ALA A 864 -24.78 32.54 21.73
CA ALA A 864 -23.92 31.63 20.99
C ALA A 864 -23.46 32.34 19.69
N PRO A 865 -22.16 32.24 19.33
CA PRO A 865 -21.62 32.92 18.15
C PRO A 865 -22.49 32.74 16.89
N VAL A 866 -23.03 31.54 16.72
CA VAL A 866 -23.86 31.13 15.56
C VAL A 866 -25.18 31.89 15.45
N ARG A 867 -25.77 32.31 16.58
CA ARG A 867 -27.04 33.05 16.63
C ARG A 867 -26.85 34.56 16.61
N ARG A 868 -25.66 35.06 16.91
CA ARG A 868 -25.35 36.50 16.80
C ARG A 868 -25.53 37.04 15.38
N CYS A 869 -25.41 36.21 14.34
CA CYS A 869 -25.72 36.56 12.95
C CYS A 869 -27.13 37.13 12.75
N GLU A 870 -28.10 36.63 13.52
CA GLU A 870 -29.52 37.00 13.34
C GLU A 870 -29.79 38.45 13.77
N ARG A 871 -28.87 39.04 14.56
CA ARG A 871 -28.97 40.40 15.12
C ARG A 871 -28.17 41.44 14.34
N ILE A 872 -27.55 41.07 13.22
CA ILE A 872 -26.68 41.96 12.45
C ILE A 872 -27.51 42.77 11.44
N THR A 873 -27.62 44.06 11.68
CA THR A 873 -28.14 45.06 10.74
C THR A 873 -27.00 45.68 9.94
N VAL A 874 -26.93 45.40 8.64
CA VAL A 874 -26.01 46.12 7.73
C VAL A 874 -26.64 47.45 7.32
N ILE A 875 -25.92 48.54 7.61
CA ILE A 875 -26.32 49.92 7.35
C ILE A 875 -25.73 50.35 6.00
N GLY A 876 -26.56 50.96 5.13
CA GLY A 876 -26.09 51.66 3.93
C GLY A 876 -25.84 50.78 2.70
N GLY A 877 -26.79 50.74 1.76
CA GLY A 877 -26.56 50.17 0.43
C GLY A 877 -27.70 50.46 -0.54
N SER A 878 -27.40 51.09 -1.68
CA SER A 878 -28.36 51.33 -2.76
C SER A 878 -28.63 50.05 -3.57
N ARG A 879 -29.89 49.81 -3.92
CA ARG A 879 -30.38 48.64 -4.65
C ARG A 879 -29.98 48.71 -6.13
N GLY A 880 -29.09 47.83 -6.59
CA GLY A 880 -28.73 47.72 -8.01
C GLY A 880 -29.92 47.34 -8.91
N ARG A 881 -29.85 47.71 -10.20
CA ARG A 881 -30.88 47.35 -11.21
C ARG A 881 -30.88 45.84 -11.48
N GLY A 882 -32.05 45.20 -11.49
CA GLY A 882 -32.24 43.78 -11.83
C GLY A 882 -33.00 42.94 -10.78
N ARG A 883 -33.18 41.64 -11.07
CA ARG A 883 -33.83 40.69 -10.13
C ARG A 883 -32.94 40.48 -8.90
N PRO A 884 -33.46 40.58 -7.66
CA PRO A 884 -32.68 40.33 -6.45
C PRO A 884 -32.05 38.93 -6.44
N LYS A 885 -30.79 38.83 -6.00
CA LYS A 885 -30.12 37.55 -5.76
C LYS A 885 -30.87 36.76 -4.68
N LYS A 886 -31.15 35.47 -4.93
CA LYS A 886 -31.80 34.56 -3.96
C LYS A 886 -31.00 34.48 -2.66
N ASN A 887 -31.65 34.60 -1.51
CA ASN A 887 -31.01 34.54 -0.19
C ASN A 887 -31.29 33.21 0.56
N TRP A 888 -30.57 32.95 1.64
CA TRP A 888 -30.68 31.69 2.39
C TRP A 888 -32.01 31.56 3.14
N GLU A 889 -32.50 32.64 3.77
CA GLU A 889 -33.81 32.65 4.46
C GLU A 889 -34.97 32.34 3.51
N GLU A 890 -34.95 32.86 2.28
CA GLU A 890 -35.92 32.54 1.22
C GLU A 890 -35.90 31.06 0.86
N VAL A 891 -34.71 30.44 0.82
CA VAL A 891 -34.57 28.99 0.57
C VAL A 891 -35.13 28.20 1.75
N ILE A 892 -34.84 28.60 2.99
CA ILE A 892 -35.38 27.96 4.19
C ILE A 892 -36.90 28.06 4.24
N ARG A 893 -37.46 29.25 3.97
CA ARG A 893 -38.92 29.44 3.94
C ARG A 893 -39.60 28.56 2.89
N GLN A 894 -38.97 28.41 1.72
CA GLN A 894 -39.43 27.46 0.68
C GLN A 894 -39.37 26.01 1.17
N ASP A 895 -38.26 25.61 1.81
CA ASP A 895 -38.08 24.25 2.32
C ASP A 895 -39.07 23.90 3.45
N LEU A 896 -39.33 24.84 4.36
CA LEU A 896 -40.32 24.73 5.43
C LEU A 896 -41.73 24.60 4.85
N GLY A 897 -42.09 25.46 3.90
CA GLY A 897 -43.40 25.41 3.23
C GLY A 897 -43.65 24.11 2.46
N LEU A 898 -42.61 23.50 1.88
CA LEU A 898 -42.73 22.21 1.20
C LEU A 898 -43.00 21.03 2.14
N LEU A 899 -42.66 21.15 3.43
CA LEU A 899 -42.84 20.10 4.43
C LEU A 899 -43.93 20.42 5.46
N ASP A 900 -44.57 21.58 5.33
CA ASP A 900 -45.54 22.12 6.28
C ASP A 900 -44.97 22.13 7.71
N LEU A 901 -43.82 22.81 7.86
CA LEU A 901 -43.10 22.97 9.12
C LEU A 901 -42.93 24.44 9.49
N THR A 902 -42.92 24.73 10.78
CA THR A 902 -42.61 26.05 11.34
C THR A 902 -41.30 25.99 12.15
N GLU A 903 -40.65 27.14 12.37
CA GLU A 903 -39.33 27.17 13.02
C GLU A 903 -39.35 26.77 14.50
N ASP A 904 -40.44 27.03 15.20
CA ASP A 904 -40.65 26.70 16.63
C ASP A 904 -40.64 25.19 16.89
N MET A 905 -41.11 24.39 15.92
CA MET A 905 -41.06 22.93 15.98
C MET A 905 -39.64 22.37 16.10
N ALA A 906 -38.61 23.16 15.80
CA ALA A 906 -37.22 22.74 15.92
C ALA A 906 -36.74 22.58 17.37
N LEU A 907 -37.48 23.09 18.35
CA LEU A 907 -37.16 22.95 19.78
C LEU A 907 -37.25 21.48 20.24
N ASP A 908 -38.23 20.72 19.73
CA ASP A 908 -38.27 19.27 19.92
C ASP A 908 -37.32 18.58 18.92
N ARG A 909 -36.19 18.11 19.44
CA ARG A 909 -35.16 17.43 18.65
C ARG A 909 -35.66 16.15 17.98
N ASN A 910 -36.52 15.37 18.65
CA ASN A 910 -36.97 14.07 18.15
C ASN A 910 -38.05 14.24 17.09
N PHE A 911 -39.03 15.12 17.35
CA PHE A 911 -40.04 15.50 16.38
C PHE A 911 -39.41 16.09 15.11
N TRP A 912 -38.55 17.10 15.27
CA TRP A 912 -37.85 17.76 14.16
C TRP A 912 -37.06 16.77 13.31
N ARG A 913 -36.26 15.90 13.95
CA ARG A 913 -35.44 14.92 13.24
C ARG A 913 -36.28 13.92 12.45
N THR A 914 -37.48 13.58 12.93
CA THR A 914 -38.37 12.64 12.25
C THR A 914 -39.03 13.28 11.03
N ARG A 915 -39.52 14.52 11.15
CA ARG A 915 -40.23 15.23 10.07
C ARG A 915 -39.33 15.62 8.89
N ILE A 916 -38.08 16.00 9.16
CA ILE A 916 -37.14 16.40 8.09
C ILE A 916 -36.46 15.21 7.40
N ARG A 917 -36.57 14.00 7.95
CA ARG A 917 -35.78 12.85 7.50
C ARG A 917 -36.25 12.38 6.13
N VAL A 918 -35.34 12.39 5.16
CA VAL A 918 -35.60 11.82 3.84
C VAL A 918 -35.18 10.36 3.86
N ALA A 919 -36.14 9.45 3.72
CA ALA A 919 -35.87 8.04 3.58
C ALA A 919 -35.19 7.77 2.23
N GLY A 920 -34.07 7.08 2.30
CA GLY A 920 -33.25 6.68 1.17
C GLY A 920 -32.15 5.87 1.77
#